data_AF-Q0W8V0-F1
#
_entry.id   AF-Q0W8V0-F1
#
_cell.length_a   1.000
_cell.length_b   1.000
_cell.length_c   1.000
_cell.angle_alpha   90.00
_cell.angle_beta   90.00
_cell.angle_gamma   90.00
#
_symmetry.space_group_name_H-M   'P 1'
#
loop_
_entity.id
_entity.type
_entity.pdbx_description
1 polymer ?
#
loop_
_entity_poly.entity_id
_entity_poly.type
_entity_poly.pdbx_seq_one_letter_code
_entity_poly.pdbx_strand_id
1 'polypeptide(L)'
;MKRDKVFSVIIIALLLFLSVTLGMTVLSENEIKASEWSLNTSLQRTDTMYVGNNDTFITIDGNLMYAIGANGELKWNLRLPEPEGGLADFSDVSIYQAATIGDCTYFLIRPKDLVLWQGEGEIVAISSEGQLLWSKPCYTLYNAQLYAANHTIYLYNTHDITAIDQDGTTLWKVGSIFYPQAVAESGDIYAIQYQYPDGGWILQAYTSDGRIAWNRNLSELGMGTVYSTSIYSINSRNSMVYVFLNNGVAALDSAGNLAWTKSYGVSTFLMGFDSADRIYLGQAYPSDRDYYYKIRALTPNGNELAVRDLSSSYYFNSLLSNGTLYEMTPGRTPDAGLDDLSTLTLSAYDVIEGGRLWDQEISPGHGRTVTLDGKSASMIFPWYQFEPDFTANLSVDEIETYSPAPDYPGVKNLTYQQILAGDQIVYVNFWAFNYETPVVYGESKCTYAGGLYAYDREGNLLWKKQTDSYVIKMTEQNGTVYYETRDGGFSAATVNVSAGLIAATVYLILRFLAAGTVTRARTKLDSNSNRNALLKLIYETPGLTQHDLARKLGMNLGTVRYHLLVLKLNHKISEHTDATKFVRYFKNSHSYSEDEKRAIALVRREPMRRLLALIAEGRCSSNIEIAQELDMPQSAVSKYLRELQDGGVIMKNPLKDGRPIYTINERYRPTLNSYLRAAEYAPDHMAYREMA
;
A
#
# COMPACT_ATOMS: atom_id res chain seq x y z
N MET A 1 -44.94 -29.32 -8.28
CA MET A 1 -43.75 -28.68 -8.92
C MET A 1 -42.51 -29.40 -8.42
N LYS A 2 -41.63 -29.93 -9.30
CA LYS A 2 -40.49 -30.78 -8.88
C LYS A 2 -39.51 -29.96 -8.02
N ARG A 3 -39.11 -30.51 -6.86
CA ARG A 3 -38.22 -29.92 -5.82
C ARG A 3 -37.01 -29.18 -6.40
N ASP A 4 -36.46 -29.67 -7.51
CA ASP A 4 -35.30 -29.10 -8.19
C ASP A 4 -35.56 -27.69 -8.78
N LYS A 5 -36.78 -27.41 -9.25
CA LYS A 5 -37.13 -26.09 -9.79
C LYS A 5 -37.27 -25.04 -8.68
N VAL A 6 -37.75 -25.44 -7.51
CA VAL A 6 -37.90 -24.56 -6.34
C VAL A 6 -36.51 -24.14 -5.84
N PHE A 7 -35.56 -25.07 -5.78
CA PHE A 7 -34.20 -24.80 -5.35
C PHE A 7 -33.47 -23.81 -6.29
N SER A 8 -33.59 -23.98 -7.61
CA SER A 8 -33.00 -23.05 -8.58
C SER A 8 -33.59 -21.65 -8.51
N VAL A 9 -34.90 -21.53 -8.29
CA VAL A 9 -35.56 -20.22 -8.17
C VAL A 9 -35.13 -19.50 -6.89
N ILE A 10 -34.99 -20.23 -5.78
CA ILE A 10 -34.50 -19.67 -4.51
C ILE A 10 -33.06 -19.16 -4.64
N ILE A 11 -32.18 -19.91 -5.32
CA ILE A 11 -30.79 -19.46 -5.55
C ILE A 11 -30.77 -18.21 -6.45
N ILE A 12 -31.52 -18.18 -7.54
CA ILE A 12 -31.55 -17.01 -8.44
C ILE A 12 -32.09 -15.77 -7.70
N ALA A 13 -33.12 -15.93 -6.85
CA ALA A 13 -33.66 -14.85 -6.04
C ALA A 13 -32.63 -14.34 -5.01
N LEU A 14 -31.88 -15.25 -4.36
CA LEU A 14 -30.79 -14.90 -3.44
C LEU A 14 -29.66 -14.15 -4.16
N LEU A 15 -29.27 -14.60 -5.36
CA LEU A 15 -28.25 -13.93 -6.18
C LEU A 15 -28.66 -12.53 -6.60
N LEU A 16 -29.92 -12.38 -7.04
CA LEU A 16 -30.48 -11.07 -7.40
C LEU A 16 -30.54 -10.14 -6.19
N PHE A 17 -31.03 -10.63 -5.04
CA PHE A 17 -31.07 -9.85 -3.81
C PHE A 17 -29.67 -9.38 -3.39
N LEU A 18 -28.67 -10.27 -3.41
CA LEU A 18 -27.28 -9.93 -3.09
C LEU A 18 -26.65 -8.97 -4.10
N SER A 19 -26.96 -9.09 -5.40
CA SER A 19 -26.47 -8.16 -6.41
C SER A 19 -27.07 -6.77 -6.28
N VAL A 20 -28.34 -6.67 -5.86
CA VAL A 20 -29.03 -5.40 -5.61
C VAL A 20 -28.49 -4.75 -4.34
N THR A 21 -28.25 -5.50 -3.26
CA THR A 21 -27.61 -4.93 -2.06
C THR A 21 -26.18 -4.49 -2.33
N LEU A 22 -25.39 -5.25 -3.11
CA LEU A 22 -24.04 -4.85 -3.52
C LEU A 22 -24.07 -3.59 -4.42
N GLY A 23 -25.02 -3.53 -5.35
CA GLY A 23 -25.24 -2.36 -6.21
C GLY A 23 -25.66 -1.13 -5.40
N MET A 24 -26.52 -1.30 -4.40
CA MET A 24 -26.94 -0.21 -3.50
C MET A 24 -25.79 0.30 -2.62
N THR A 25 -24.87 -0.57 -2.18
CA THR A 25 -23.67 -0.14 -1.43
C THR A 25 -22.62 0.56 -2.31
N VAL A 26 -22.54 0.21 -3.60
CA VAL A 26 -21.60 0.84 -4.54
C VAL A 26 -22.18 2.14 -5.14
N LEU A 27 -23.50 2.21 -5.31
CA LEU A 27 -24.20 3.38 -5.87
C LEU A 27 -24.59 4.41 -4.82
N SER A 28 -24.53 4.07 -3.52
CA SER A 28 -24.55 5.10 -2.51
C SER A 28 -23.20 5.79 -2.50
N GLU A 29 -23.14 7.06 -2.94
CA GLU A 29 -22.10 8.04 -2.59
C GLU A 29 -22.06 8.31 -1.08
N ASN A 30 -22.25 7.27 -0.27
CA ASN A 30 -22.01 7.37 1.16
C ASN A 30 -20.50 7.27 1.30
N GLU A 31 -19.86 8.42 1.53
CA GLU A 31 -18.61 8.51 2.29
C GLU A 31 -18.56 7.34 3.26
N ILE A 32 -17.47 6.57 3.26
CA ILE A 32 -17.28 5.51 4.25
C ILE A 32 -17.35 6.21 5.60
N LYS A 33 -18.51 6.13 6.25
CA LYS A 33 -18.68 6.73 7.57
C LYS A 33 -17.74 5.95 8.48
N ALA A 34 -16.73 6.64 9.00
CA ALA A 34 -15.97 6.11 10.10
C ALA A 34 -16.97 5.68 11.19
N SER A 35 -16.80 4.49 11.76
CA SER A 35 -17.51 4.21 13.01
C SER A 35 -16.82 5.05 14.08
N GLU A 36 -17.58 5.98 14.62
CA GLU A 36 -17.07 7.02 15.51
C GLU A 36 -17.68 6.87 16.89
N TRP A 37 -16.84 7.15 17.87
CA TRP A 37 -17.29 7.61 19.16
C TRP A 37 -16.61 8.95 19.44
N SER A 38 -17.35 9.84 20.07
CA SER A 38 -16.83 11.08 20.60
C SER A 38 -17.19 11.13 22.07
N LEU A 39 -16.19 11.28 22.92
CA LEU A 39 -16.38 11.48 24.34
C LEU A 39 -16.37 12.99 24.58
N ASN A 40 -17.58 13.58 24.66
CA ASN A 40 -17.78 14.91 25.23
C ASN A 40 -17.71 14.79 26.73
N THR A 41 -16.51 14.54 27.22
CA THR A 41 -16.29 14.48 28.65
C THR A 41 -16.16 15.90 29.18
N SER A 42 -16.58 16.14 30.42
CA SER A 42 -16.29 17.39 31.13
C SER A 42 -14.80 17.58 31.44
N LEU A 43 -13.92 16.70 30.94
CA LEU A 43 -12.48 16.81 31.06
C LEU A 43 -12.08 18.12 30.38
N GLN A 44 -11.43 18.99 31.13
CA GLN A 44 -10.75 20.10 30.50
C GLN A 44 -9.59 19.52 29.67
N ARG A 45 -9.23 20.22 28.59
CA ARG A 45 -8.05 19.98 27.74
C ARG A 45 -7.07 18.97 28.35
N THR A 46 -6.94 17.78 27.78
CA THR A 46 -5.98 16.80 28.29
C THR A 46 -4.67 17.01 27.54
N ASP A 47 -3.56 17.22 28.23
CA ASP A 47 -2.30 17.47 27.51
C ASP A 47 -1.71 16.20 26.87
N THR A 48 -2.38 15.04 26.99
CA THR A 48 -1.81 13.78 26.52
C THR A 48 -2.80 12.70 26.10
N MET A 49 -2.66 12.31 24.84
CA MET A 49 -3.15 11.03 24.31
C MET A 49 -2.06 9.96 24.29
N TYR A 50 -2.39 8.75 24.75
CA TYR A 50 -1.64 7.51 24.53
C TYR A 50 -2.57 6.42 24.00
N VAL A 51 -2.14 5.63 23.02
CA VAL A 51 -2.88 4.44 22.58
C VAL A 51 -2.01 3.23 22.88
N GLY A 52 -2.51 2.38 23.78
CA GLY A 52 -1.81 1.19 24.24
C GLY A 52 -2.17 -0.03 23.40
N ASN A 53 -1.85 -1.21 23.92
CA ASN A 53 -2.20 -2.46 23.29
C ASN A 53 -3.73 -2.62 23.11
N ASN A 54 -4.12 -3.38 22.08
CA ASN A 54 -5.52 -3.69 21.75
C ASN A 54 -6.38 -2.45 21.51
N ASP A 55 -5.82 -1.43 20.85
CA ASP A 55 -6.54 -0.21 20.44
C ASP A 55 -7.22 0.51 21.63
N THR A 56 -6.60 0.39 22.81
CA THR A 56 -7.08 1.01 24.05
C THR A 56 -6.51 2.42 24.17
N PHE A 57 -7.38 3.39 24.04
CA PHE A 57 -7.06 4.79 24.21
C PHE A 57 -6.97 5.13 25.71
N ILE A 58 -5.90 5.79 26.13
CA ILE A 58 -5.66 6.18 27.51
C ILE A 58 -5.44 7.70 27.57
N THR A 59 -6.18 8.35 28.46
CA THR A 59 -6.09 9.79 28.73
C THR A 59 -6.22 10.05 30.23
N ILE A 60 -5.90 11.28 30.65
CA ILE A 60 -5.89 11.72 32.03
C ILE A 60 -6.49 13.14 32.17
N ASP A 61 -7.29 13.33 33.21
CA ASP A 61 -7.84 14.64 33.62
C ASP A 61 -7.75 14.79 35.13
N GLY A 62 -7.15 15.88 35.60
CA GLY A 62 -6.73 15.96 36.99
C GLY A 62 -5.79 14.80 37.30
N ASN A 63 -6.19 13.97 38.26
CA ASN A 63 -5.52 12.72 38.62
C ASN A 63 -6.33 11.45 38.29
N LEU A 64 -7.34 11.55 37.43
CA LEU A 64 -8.18 10.43 37.02
C LEU A 64 -7.80 9.97 35.61
N MET A 65 -7.24 8.77 35.50
CA MET A 65 -6.94 8.13 34.23
C MET A 65 -8.16 7.37 33.71
N TYR A 66 -8.33 7.39 32.39
CA TYR A 66 -9.41 6.68 31.70
C TYR A 66 -8.82 5.81 30.61
N ALA A 67 -9.27 4.56 30.54
CA ALA A 67 -9.05 3.69 29.40
C ALA A 67 -10.35 3.46 28.65
N ILE A 68 -10.29 3.73 27.36
CA ILE A 68 -11.43 3.72 26.44
C ILE A 68 -11.10 2.72 25.33
N GLY A 69 -12.01 1.80 25.06
CA GLY A 69 -11.85 0.83 23.98
C GLY A 69 -12.02 1.44 22.61
N ALA A 70 -11.72 0.64 21.59
CA ALA A 70 -11.77 1.06 20.19
C ALA A 70 -13.17 1.57 19.77
N ASN A 71 -14.24 1.09 20.40
CA ASN A 71 -15.62 1.53 20.14
C ASN A 71 -16.17 2.54 21.16
N GLY A 72 -15.30 3.15 21.98
CA GLY A 72 -15.65 4.27 22.85
C GLY A 72 -16.24 3.89 24.19
N GLU A 73 -16.29 2.60 24.49
CA GLU A 73 -16.68 2.10 25.78
C GLU A 73 -15.58 2.39 26.81
N LEU A 74 -15.97 2.93 27.96
CA LEU A 74 -15.08 3.03 29.10
C LEU A 74 -14.75 1.61 29.58
N LYS A 75 -13.49 1.20 29.46
CA LYS A 75 -12.99 -0.08 29.98
C LYS A 75 -12.77 0.01 31.49
N TRP A 76 -12.05 1.04 31.92
CA TRP A 76 -11.80 1.34 33.32
C TRP A 76 -11.45 2.82 33.50
N ASN A 77 -11.58 3.29 34.74
CA ASN A 77 -10.94 4.51 35.19
C ASN A 77 -10.18 4.22 36.50
N LEU A 78 -9.11 4.97 36.71
CA LEU A 78 -8.24 4.80 37.87
C LEU A 78 -7.87 6.18 38.41
N ARG A 79 -8.27 6.45 39.65
CA ARG A 79 -7.76 7.63 40.36
C ARG A 79 -6.36 7.30 40.86
N LEU A 80 -5.38 8.06 40.39
CA LEU A 80 -4.02 7.93 40.85
C LEU A 80 -3.94 8.35 42.33
N PRO A 81 -3.17 7.61 43.16
CA PRO A 81 -2.94 8.01 44.54
C PRO A 81 -2.12 9.30 44.59
N GLU A 82 -2.05 9.88 45.79
CA GLU A 82 -1.07 10.94 46.06
C GLU A 82 0.35 10.40 45.79
N PRO A 83 1.22 11.22 45.19
CA PRO A 83 2.52 10.79 44.74
C PRO A 83 3.40 10.42 45.94
N GLU A 84 4.14 9.32 45.81
CA GLU A 84 5.01 8.89 46.90
C GLU A 84 6.22 9.82 47.06
N GLY A 85 6.82 9.84 48.27
CA GLY A 85 8.17 10.38 48.45
C GLY A 85 8.29 11.92 48.51
N GLY A 86 7.19 12.64 48.76
CA GLY A 86 7.21 14.08 49.04
C GLY A 86 7.29 14.98 47.80
N LEU A 87 6.86 14.46 46.65
CA LEU A 87 6.74 15.22 45.40
C LEU A 87 5.68 16.33 45.52
N ALA A 88 5.71 17.28 44.58
CA ALA A 88 4.71 18.33 44.43
C ALA A 88 3.27 17.77 44.28
N ASP A 89 2.25 18.63 44.40
CA ASP A 89 0.84 18.25 44.26
C ASP A 89 0.55 17.65 42.87
N PHE A 90 0.01 16.42 42.84
CA PHE A 90 -0.41 15.70 41.61
C PHE A 90 -1.93 15.74 41.42
N SER A 91 -2.62 16.72 42.02
CA SER A 91 -4.06 16.93 41.80
C SER A 91 -4.41 17.18 40.33
N ASP A 92 -3.48 17.73 39.54
CA ASP A 92 -3.58 17.85 38.08
C ASP A 92 -2.28 17.44 37.36
N VAL A 93 -2.35 16.33 36.65
CA VAL A 93 -1.20 15.68 36.00
C VAL A 93 -1.42 15.43 34.52
N SER A 94 -0.31 15.25 33.80
CA SER A 94 -0.25 14.87 32.40
C SER A 94 0.57 13.59 32.25
N ILE A 95 0.24 12.79 31.23
CA ILE A 95 1.10 11.68 30.81
C ILE A 95 2.25 12.31 30.03
N TYR A 96 3.49 12.11 30.46
CA TYR A 96 4.65 12.60 29.74
C TYR A 96 5.07 11.59 28.66
N GLN A 97 5.20 10.32 29.05
CA GLN A 97 5.55 9.20 28.17
C GLN A 97 4.94 7.91 28.68
N ALA A 98 4.91 6.89 27.84
CA ALA A 98 4.47 5.55 28.23
C ALA A 98 5.24 4.47 27.47
N ALA A 99 5.40 3.32 28.10
CA ALA A 99 6.00 2.13 27.52
C ALA A 99 5.20 0.89 27.97
N THR A 100 5.13 -0.15 27.15
CA THR A 100 4.32 -1.34 27.45
C THR A 100 5.14 -2.60 27.34
N ILE A 101 4.94 -3.52 28.29
CA ILE A 101 5.47 -4.88 28.23
C ILE A 101 4.33 -5.85 28.53
N GLY A 102 3.98 -6.69 27.56
CA GLY A 102 2.84 -7.60 27.68
C GLY A 102 1.54 -6.84 27.96
N ASP A 103 0.86 -7.23 29.05
CA ASP A 103 -0.41 -6.64 29.48
C ASP A 103 -0.23 -5.49 30.48
N CYS A 104 0.97 -4.95 30.65
CA CYS A 104 1.25 -3.89 31.60
C CYS A 104 1.84 -2.66 30.91
N THR A 105 1.30 -1.48 31.21
CA THR A 105 1.78 -0.19 30.69
C THR A 105 2.33 0.66 31.82
N TYR A 106 3.52 1.19 31.60
CA TYR A 106 4.27 2.04 32.49
C TYR A 106 4.14 3.47 31.99
N PHE A 107 3.51 4.35 32.77
CA PHE A 107 3.34 5.75 32.44
C PHE A 107 4.30 6.58 33.27
N LEU A 108 5.07 7.43 32.61
CA LEU A 108 5.78 8.53 33.26
C LEU A 108 4.81 9.71 33.31
N ILE A 109 4.33 10.05 34.50
CA ILE A 109 3.39 11.15 34.75
C ILE A 109 4.09 12.34 35.40
N ARG A 110 3.55 13.55 35.22
CA ARG A 110 4.07 14.78 35.82
C ARG A 110 2.96 15.80 36.09
N PRO A 111 3.12 16.69 37.09
CA PRO A 111 2.25 17.85 37.27
C PRO A 111 2.25 18.76 36.03
N LYS A 112 1.09 19.35 35.71
CA LYS A 112 0.95 20.22 34.54
C LYS A 112 1.69 21.55 34.67
N ASP A 113 1.63 22.17 35.85
CA ASP A 113 2.13 23.53 36.10
C ASP A 113 3.66 23.63 36.28
N LEU A 114 4.39 22.51 36.13
CA LEU A 114 5.84 22.49 36.31
C LEU A 114 6.60 22.71 35.00
N VAL A 115 7.54 23.65 35.05
CA VAL A 115 8.51 23.92 33.97
C VAL A 115 9.27 22.64 33.62
N LEU A 116 9.28 22.28 32.32
CA LEU A 116 9.82 21.01 31.78
C LEU A 116 11.22 20.63 32.28
N TRP A 117 12.08 21.61 32.56
CA TRP A 117 13.49 21.38 32.95
C TRP A 117 13.71 21.22 34.47
N GLN A 118 12.71 21.51 35.30
CA GLN A 118 12.76 21.39 36.76
C GLN A 118 11.66 20.46 37.31
N GLY A 119 10.92 19.77 36.41
CA GLY A 119 9.77 18.97 36.76
C GLY A 119 10.14 17.71 37.55
N GLU A 120 9.31 17.42 38.54
CA GLU A 120 9.18 16.14 39.22
C GLU A 120 8.11 15.29 38.51
N GLY A 121 8.19 13.97 38.67
CA GLY A 121 7.22 13.05 38.11
C GLY A 121 7.19 11.72 38.84
N GLU A 122 6.41 10.79 38.32
CA GLU A 122 6.30 9.44 38.87
C GLU A 122 6.14 8.44 37.73
N ILE A 123 6.73 7.25 37.87
CA ILE A 123 6.38 6.12 37.01
C ILE A 123 5.25 5.38 37.70
N VAL A 124 4.14 5.17 37.01
CA VAL A 124 3.04 4.33 37.46
C VAL A 124 2.89 3.12 36.54
N ALA A 125 2.88 1.92 37.13
CA ALA A 125 2.66 0.67 36.40
C ALA A 125 1.20 0.25 36.53
N ILE A 126 0.51 0.14 35.41
CA ILE A 126 -0.92 -0.14 35.35
C ILE A 126 -1.16 -1.37 34.48
N SER A 127 -1.94 -2.33 34.98
CA SER A 127 -2.36 -3.52 34.22
C SER A 127 -3.36 -3.15 33.12
N SER A 128 -3.55 -4.03 32.13
CA SER A 128 -4.52 -3.81 31.06
C SER A 128 -5.97 -3.65 31.56
N GLU A 129 -6.25 -4.18 32.75
CA GLU A 129 -7.52 -4.10 33.48
C GLU A 129 -7.64 -2.86 34.39
N GLY A 130 -6.64 -1.98 34.41
CA GLY A 130 -6.67 -0.73 35.17
C GLY A 130 -6.25 -0.83 36.62
N GLN A 131 -5.54 -1.88 37.00
CA GLN A 131 -4.99 -2.02 38.35
C GLN A 131 -3.64 -1.33 38.47
N LEU A 132 -3.49 -0.41 39.42
CA LEU A 132 -2.18 0.12 39.80
C LEU A 132 -1.37 -1.00 40.48
N LEU A 133 -0.27 -1.40 39.88
CA LEU A 133 0.60 -2.46 40.39
C LEU A 133 1.66 -1.90 41.35
N TRP A 134 2.29 -0.80 40.94
CA TRP A 134 3.26 -0.05 41.74
C TRP A 134 3.42 1.36 41.17
N SER A 135 3.97 2.26 41.98
CA SER A 135 4.45 3.56 41.53
C SER A 135 5.87 3.82 42.04
N LYS A 136 6.58 4.75 41.40
CA LYS A 136 7.97 5.05 41.73
C LYS A 136 8.30 6.53 41.46
N PRO A 137 8.70 7.30 42.49
CA PRO A 137 8.96 8.72 42.33
C PRO A 137 10.17 8.98 41.44
N CYS A 138 10.05 10.02 40.62
CA CYS A 138 11.08 10.55 39.73
C CYS A 138 11.32 12.03 40.06
N TYR A 139 12.28 12.30 40.94
CA TYR A 139 12.58 13.65 41.44
C TYR A 139 13.08 14.65 40.39
N THR A 140 13.31 14.20 39.15
CA THR A 140 13.79 15.06 38.08
C THR A 140 13.48 14.43 36.73
N LEU A 141 12.84 15.22 35.86
CA LEU A 141 12.44 14.83 34.52
C LEU A 141 13.32 15.47 33.42
N TYR A 142 14.49 15.99 33.79
CA TYR A 142 15.39 16.63 32.82
C TYR A 142 15.81 15.64 31.73
N ASN A 143 15.40 15.93 30.49
CA ASN A 143 15.52 15.05 29.31
C ASN A 143 14.98 13.63 29.52
N ALA A 144 13.95 13.46 30.35
CA ALA A 144 13.49 12.12 30.70
C ALA A 144 12.98 11.34 29.48
N GLN A 145 13.39 10.07 29.38
CA GLN A 145 12.93 9.13 28.37
C GLN A 145 12.65 7.75 28.97
N LEU A 146 11.46 7.21 28.70
CA LEU A 146 11.00 5.92 29.17
C LEU A 146 10.94 4.92 28.02
N TYR A 147 11.61 3.78 28.18
CA TYR A 147 11.65 2.70 27.20
C TYR A 147 11.29 1.36 27.85
N ALA A 148 10.82 0.43 27.03
CA ALA A 148 10.62 -0.97 27.40
C ALA A 148 11.33 -1.86 26.38
N ALA A 149 12.24 -2.70 26.83
CA ALA A 149 12.92 -3.68 25.99
C ALA A 149 13.36 -4.88 26.82
N ASN A 150 13.38 -6.08 26.23
CA ASN A 150 13.81 -7.32 26.89
C ASN A 150 13.28 -7.47 28.34
N HIS A 151 11.96 -7.31 28.52
CA HIS A 151 11.27 -7.44 29.81
C HIS A 151 11.74 -6.46 30.90
N THR A 152 12.45 -5.39 30.53
CA THR A 152 13.00 -4.38 31.43
C THR A 152 12.49 -3.00 31.04
N ILE A 153 12.20 -2.16 32.05
CA ILE A 153 11.89 -0.74 31.85
C ILE A 153 13.18 0.06 32.02
N TYR A 154 13.46 0.96 31.09
CA TYR A 154 14.61 1.85 31.16
C TYR A 154 14.13 3.29 31.28
N LEU A 155 14.52 3.95 32.37
CA LEU A 155 14.33 5.38 32.55
C LEU A 155 15.68 6.07 32.35
N TYR A 156 15.78 6.87 31.31
CA TYR A 156 16.81 7.89 31.22
C TYR A 156 16.29 9.18 31.86
N ASN A 157 17.05 9.77 32.77
CA ASN A 157 16.82 11.10 33.30
C ASN A 157 18.10 11.65 33.96
N THR A 158 18.33 12.95 33.89
CA THR A 158 19.40 13.63 34.66
C THR A 158 20.78 13.00 34.46
N HIS A 159 21.07 12.61 33.22
CA HIS A 159 22.30 11.96 32.80
C HIS A 159 22.53 10.55 33.37
N ASP A 160 21.48 9.90 33.84
CA ASP A 160 21.49 8.52 34.31
C ASP A 160 20.54 7.65 33.49
N ILE A 161 20.87 6.37 33.34
CA ILE A 161 19.93 5.33 32.92
C ILE A 161 19.71 4.38 34.07
N THR A 162 18.45 4.23 34.46
CA THR A 162 18.00 3.29 35.50
C THR A 162 17.22 2.16 34.83
N ALA A 163 17.68 0.92 35.02
CA ALA A 163 16.93 -0.27 34.65
C ALA A 163 16.05 -0.72 35.80
N ILE A 164 14.79 -0.96 35.50
CA ILE A 164 13.73 -1.26 36.45
C ILE A 164 13.04 -2.54 35.98
N ASP A 165 12.87 -3.50 36.88
CA ASP A 165 12.13 -4.72 36.62
C ASP A 165 10.62 -4.44 36.53
N GLN A 166 9.85 -5.38 36.00
CA GLN A 166 8.39 -5.26 35.85
C GLN A 166 7.66 -5.11 37.18
N ASP A 167 8.29 -5.51 38.29
CA ASP A 167 7.78 -5.36 39.67
C ASP A 167 8.14 -4.02 40.33
N GLY A 168 8.88 -3.15 39.64
CA GLY A 168 9.30 -1.83 40.11
C GLY A 168 10.68 -1.80 40.79
N THR A 169 11.31 -2.96 40.99
CA THR A 169 12.65 -3.07 41.59
C THR A 169 13.70 -2.46 40.68
N THR A 170 14.57 -1.59 41.22
CA THR A 170 15.74 -1.13 40.46
C THR A 170 16.72 -2.29 40.31
N LEU A 171 16.98 -2.71 39.07
CA LEU A 171 17.97 -3.75 38.77
C LEU A 171 19.38 -3.19 38.85
N TRP A 172 19.60 -2.05 38.19
CA TRP A 172 20.88 -1.35 38.18
C TRP A 172 20.70 0.11 37.72
N LYS A 173 21.72 0.92 37.94
CA LYS A 173 21.78 2.32 37.50
C LYS A 173 23.18 2.64 37.00
N VAL A 174 23.28 3.30 35.86
CA VAL A 174 24.52 3.84 35.29
C VAL A 174 24.37 5.35 35.09
N GLY A 175 25.45 6.10 35.30
CA GLY A 175 25.42 7.56 35.24
C GLY A 175 26.45 8.16 34.29
N SER A 176 26.47 9.50 34.24
CA SER A 176 27.31 10.28 33.33
C SER A 176 27.05 9.97 31.84
N ILE A 177 25.76 9.81 31.51
CA ILE A 177 25.25 9.57 30.17
C ILE A 177 24.69 10.86 29.60
N PHE A 178 25.12 11.22 28.40
CA PHE A 178 24.58 12.33 27.65
C PHE A 178 23.49 11.86 26.69
N TYR A 179 22.49 12.72 26.53
CA TYR A 179 21.52 12.62 25.45
C TYR A 179 22.21 12.91 24.11
N PRO A 180 21.89 12.19 23.01
CA PRO A 180 20.91 11.10 22.89
C PRO A 180 21.46 9.71 23.20
N GLN A 181 20.57 8.80 23.62
CA GLN A 181 20.83 7.38 23.85
C GLN A 181 19.83 6.51 23.07
N ALA A 182 20.16 5.24 22.89
CA ALA A 182 19.28 4.24 22.28
C ALA A 182 19.23 2.98 23.13
N VAL A 183 18.07 2.33 23.16
CA VAL A 183 17.86 1.00 23.76
C VAL A 183 17.48 0.05 22.62
N ALA A 184 18.25 -1.02 22.44
CA ALA A 184 17.94 -2.07 21.47
C ALA A 184 16.85 -3.01 22.01
N GLU A 185 16.23 -3.78 21.10
CA GLU A 185 15.26 -4.83 21.48
C GLU A 185 15.86 -5.88 22.43
N SER A 186 17.17 -6.15 22.31
CA SER A 186 17.93 -7.03 23.23
C SER A 186 18.05 -6.48 24.65
N GLY A 187 17.73 -5.20 24.86
CA GLY A 187 17.99 -4.46 26.10
C GLY A 187 19.39 -3.88 26.17
N ASP A 188 20.23 -4.06 25.15
CA ASP A 188 21.53 -3.40 25.07
C ASP A 188 21.33 -1.90 24.84
N ILE A 189 22.17 -1.08 25.46
CA ILE A 189 22.04 0.38 25.45
C ILE A 189 23.26 0.99 24.81
N TYR A 190 23.03 1.99 23.97
CA TYR A 190 24.07 2.77 23.31
C TYR A 190 23.92 4.23 23.74
N ALA A 191 24.94 4.73 24.42
CA ALA A 191 24.89 6.01 25.11
C ALA A 191 26.19 6.78 24.92
N ILE A 192 26.10 8.10 25.02
CA ILE A 192 27.27 8.98 24.91
C ILE A 192 27.77 9.33 26.30
N GLN A 193 29.08 9.29 26.48
CA GLN A 193 29.74 9.76 27.70
C GLN A 193 30.80 10.81 27.33
N TYR A 194 30.86 11.89 28.11
CA TYR A 194 31.89 12.90 27.96
C TYR A 194 33.09 12.56 28.86
N GLN A 195 34.29 12.48 28.27
CA GLN A 195 35.52 12.23 29.03
C GLN A 195 36.25 13.54 29.32
N TYR A 196 36.28 13.91 30.61
CA TYR A 196 37.09 15.00 31.12
C TYR A 196 38.47 14.47 31.57
N PRO A 197 39.60 15.21 31.40
CA PRO A 197 39.79 16.54 30.81
C PRO A 197 40.11 16.53 29.30
N ASP A 198 40.28 15.35 28.69
CA ASP A 198 40.83 15.20 27.34
C ASP A 198 39.83 15.57 26.20
N GLY A 199 38.58 15.90 26.56
CA GLY A 199 37.62 16.57 25.66
C GLY A 199 36.94 15.67 24.62
N GLY A 200 37.02 14.35 24.79
CA GLY A 200 36.47 13.37 23.85
C GLY A 200 35.06 12.92 24.18
N TRP A 201 34.24 12.75 23.15
CA TRP A 201 32.95 12.07 23.25
C TRP A 201 33.13 10.58 22.99
N ILE A 202 32.67 9.74 23.92
CA ILE A 202 32.76 8.29 23.84
C ILE A 202 31.35 7.73 23.58
N LEU A 203 31.22 6.91 22.54
CA LEU A 203 30.07 6.02 22.40
C LEU A 203 30.33 4.76 23.23
N GLN A 204 29.40 4.45 24.11
CA GLN A 204 29.50 3.33 25.02
C GLN A 204 28.30 2.41 24.89
N ALA A 205 28.57 1.12 24.78
CA ALA A 205 27.55 0.09 24.80
C ALA A 205 27.50 -0.57 26.18
N TYR A 206 26.30 -0.68 26.71
CA TYR A 206 25.99 -1.43 27.92
C TYR A 206 25.16 -2.64 27.54
N THR A 207 25.50 -3.81 28.08
CA THR A 207 24.64 -4.98 28.02
C THR A 207 23.36 -4.75 28.84
N SER A 208 22.33 -5.56 28.59
CA SER A 208 21.06 -5.47 29.35
C SER A 208 21.19 -5.62 30.87
N ASP A 209 22.30 -6.19 31.37
CA ASP A 209 22.66 -6.28 32.79
C ASP A 209 23.45 -5.06 33.33
N GLY A 210 23.60 -4.00 32.52
CA GLY A 210 24.23 -2.73 32.90
C GLY A 210 25.75 -2.73 32.84
N ARG A 211 26.39 -3.79 32.35
CA ARG A 211 27.85 -3.86 32.20
C ARG A 211 28.30 -3.25 30.89
N ILE A 212 29.51 -2.70 30.89
CA ILE A 212 30.11 -2.14 29.68
C ILE A 212 30.50 -3.29 28.75
N ALA A 213 29.88 -3.35 27.58
CA ALA A 213 30.25 -4.30 26.52
C ALA A 213 31.50 -3.81 25.78
N TRP A 214 31.48 -2.55 25.35
CA TRP A 214 32.56 -1.89 24.63
C TRP A 214 32.40 -0.37 24.68
N ASN A 215 33.47 0.35 24.31
CA ASN A 215 33.43 1.78 24.08
C ASN A 215 34.24 2.14 22.82
N ARG A 216 33.91 3.29 22.22
CA ARG A 216 34.55 3.85 21.03
C ARG A 216 34.66 5.35 21.16
N ASN A 217 35.81 5.90 20.84
CA ASN A 217 35.94 7.35 20.72
C ASN A 217 35.28 7.81 19.43
N LEU A 218 34.38 8.80 19.49
CA LEU A 218 33.68 9.26 18.29
C LEU A 218 34.62 9.85 17.23
N SER A 219 35.79 10.37 17.65
CA SER A 219 36.81 10.83 16.70
C SER A 219 37.36 9.71 15.81
N GLU A 220 37.33 8.46 16.27
CA GLU A 220 37.77 7.28 15.51
C GLU A 220 36.79 6.90 14.39
N LEU A 221 35.57 7.43 14.40
CA LEU A 221 34.60 7.19 13.34
C LEU A 221 34.95 7.94 12.03
N GLY A 222 36.06 8.70 11.99
CA GLY A 222 36.61 9.26 10.76
C GLY A 222 35.75 10.37 10.13
N MET A 223 34.86 10.99 10.91
CA MET A 223 34.00 12.08 10.48
C MET A 223 34.58 13.41 10.97
N GLY A 224 35.07 14.23 10.03
CA GLY A 224 35.90 15.41 10.31
C GLY A 224 35.27 16.44 11.26
N THR A 225 36.14 17.03 12.09
CA THR A 225 35.83 18.11 13.04
C THR A 225 35.49 19.39 12.30
N VAL A 226 34.20 19.64 12.08
CA VAL A 226 33.71 21.02 11.97
C VAL A 226 33.09 21.31 13.33
N TYR A 227 33.82 22.09 14.13
CA TYR A 227 33.41 22.73 15.38
C TYR A 227 31.99 22.35 15.84
N SER A 228 31.89 21.39 16.77
CA SER A 228 30.65 20.74 17.27
C SER A 228 30.17 19.52 16.48
N THR A 229 30.75 18.34 16.74
CA THR A 229 30.07 17.06 16.51
C THR A 229 28.89 16.93 17.47
N SER A 230 27.79 17.64 17.23
CA SER A 230 26.54 17.37 17.93
C SER A 230 25.99 16.07 17.38
N ILE A 231 25.78 15.11 18.26
CA ILE A 231 25.12 13.84 17.95
C ILE A 231 23.63 14.16 17.98
N TYR A 232 22.95 13.94 16.87
CA TYR A 232 21.53 14.26 16.75
C TYR A 232 20.66 13.14 17.31
N SER A 233 21.03 11.90 17.02
CA SER A 233 20.29 10.72 17.44
C SER A 233 21.18 9.47 17.38
N ILE A 234 20.88 8.50 18.24
CA ILE A 234 21.40 7.13 18.14
C ILE A 234 20.19 6.23 17.93
N ASN A 235 20.30 5.26 17.03
CA ASN A 235 19.26 4.25 16.80
C ASN A 235 19.90 2.87 16.76
N SER A 236 19.18 1.86 17.22
CA SER A 236 19.58 0.46 17.07
C SER A 236 18.50 -0.29 16.30
N ARG A 237 18.89 -1.03 15.26
CA ARG A 237 17.96 -1.84 14.45
C ARG A 237 18.71 -2.99 13.79
N ASN A 238 18.13 -4.19 13.78
CA ASN A 238 18.72 -5.40 13.17
C ASN A 238 20.19 -5.63 13.54
N SER A 239 20.51 -5.52 14.83
CA SER A 239 21.87 -5.68 15.36
C SER A 239 22.90 -4.66 14.85
N MET A 240 22.44 -3.56 14.25
CA MET A 240 23.26 -2.42 13.86
C MET A 240 22.94 -1.21 14.74
N VAL A 241 23.97 -0.44 15.05
CA VAL A 241 23.88 0.84 15.78
C VAL A 241 24.20 1.96 14.82
N TYR A 242 23.25 2.87 14.62
CA TYR A 242 23.38 4.04 13.78
C TYR A 242 23.57 5.27 14.66
N VAL A 243 24.69 5.96 14.47
CA VAL A 243 25.02 7.21 15.13
C VAL A 243 24.88 8.33 14.11
N PHE A 244 23.83 9.14 14.27
CA PHE A 244 23.56 10.28 13.40
C PHE A 244 24.27 11.51 13.95
N LEU A 245 25.19 12.03 13.14
CA LEU A 245 25.98 13.22 13.43
C LEU A 245 25.47 14.38 12.59
N ASN A 246 25.81 15.60 12.99
CA ASN A 246 25.45 16.81 12.24
C ASN A 246 25.82 16.76 10.75
N ASN A 247 26.80 15.99 10.31
CA ASN A 247 27.24 15.96 8.91
C ASN A 247 27.21 14.56 8.27
N GLY A 248 26.58 13.59 8.91
CA GLY A 248 26.30 12.31 8.30
C GLY A 248 25.93 11.22 9.30
N VAL A 249 26.33 9.99 9.02
CA VAL A 249 25.97 8.82 9.84
C VAL A 249 27.12 7.81 9.87
N ALA A 250 27.33 7.24 11.04
CA ALA A 250 28.20 6.08 11.24
C ALA A 250 27.34 4.88 11.64
N ALA A 251 27.63 3.72 11.05
CA ALA A 251 26.97 2.47 11.39
C ALA A 251 27.99 1.49 11.99
N LEU A 252 27.64 0.92 13.13
CA LEU A 252 28.44 -0.06 13.86
C LEU A 252 27.65 -1.36 14.00
N ASP A 253 28.33 -2.49 14.05
CA ASP A 253 27.71 -3.74 14.49
C ASP A 253 27.48 -3.73 16.01
N SER A 254 26.77 -4.74 16.53
CA SER A 254 26.50 -4.88 17.96
C SER A 254 27.75 -5.04 18.83
N ALA A 255 28.91 -5.41 18.23
CA ALA A 255 30.20 -5.51 18.90
C ALA A 255 31.02 -4.18 18.84
N GLY A 256 30.45 -3.12 18.26
CA GLY A 256 31.07 -1.81 18.15
C GLY A 256 32.12 -1.73 17.05
N ASN A 257 32.16 -2.67 16.10
CA ASN A 257 33.02 -2.55 14.93
C ASN A 257 32.34 -1.62 13.92
N LEU A 258 33.12 -0.68 13.38
CA LEU A 258 32.64 0.22 12.35
C LEU A 258 32.35 -0.58 11.07
N ALA A 259 31.08 -0.63 10.67
CA ALA A 259 30.66 -1.28 9.44
C ALA A 259 30.86 -0.33 8.25
N TRP A 260 30.39 0.91 8.37
CA TRP A 260 30.53 1.94 7.33
C TRP A 260 30.24 3.34 7.88
N THR A 261 30.71 4.37 7.18
CA THR A 261 30.38 5.77 7.46
C THR A 261 30.02 6.51 6.19
N LYS A 262 29.19 7.56 6.36
CA LYS A 262 28.86 8.52 5.30
C LYS A 262 28.94 9.92 5.86
N SER A 263 29.69 10.79 5.18
CA SER A 263 29.82 12.20 5.48
C SER A 263 29.46 13.04 4.27
N TYR A 264 28.70 14.11 4.48
CA TYR A 264 28.14 14.92 3.42
C TYR A 264 28.56 16.39 3.43
N GLY A 265 29.35 16.82 4.43
CA GLY A 265 29.86 18.19 4.53
C GLY A 265 28.79 19.27 4.77
N VAL A 266 27.53 18.87 4.97
CA VAL A 266 26.38 19.74 5.23
C VAL A 266 25.58 19.20 6.40
N SER A 267 24.70 20.02 6.98
CA SER A 267 23.84 19.59 8.07
C SER A 267 22.94 18.43 7.62
N THR A 268 22.94 17.33 8.37
CA THR A 268 22.12 16.15 8.12
C THR A 268 21.35 15.72 9.34
N PHE A 269 20.13 15.26 9.14
CA PHE A 269 19.27 14.73 10.18
C PHE A 269 18.53 13.48 9.68
N LEU A 270 18.16 12.60 10.61
CA LEU A 270 17.38 11.41 10.29
C LEU A 270 15.93 11.81 9.99
N MET A 271 15.41 11.42 8.83
CA MET A 271 13.98 11.51 8.52
C MET A 271 13.21 10.26 8.93
N GLY A 272 13.88 9.12 8.96
CA GLY A 272 13.32 7.87 9.43
C GLY A 272 13.91 6.66 8.70
N PHE A 273 13.31 5.51 8.99
CA PHE A 273 13.58 4.25 8.31
C PHE A 273 12.28 3.73 7.68
N ASP A 274 12.40 2.81 6.72
CA ASP A 274 11.25 2.05 6.24
C ASP A 274 11.26 0.59 6.71
N SER A 275 10.23 -0.15 6.31
CA SER A 275 10.08 -1.58 6.59
C SER A 275 11.19 -2.46 6.00
N ALA A 276 11.99 -1.96 5.05
CA ALA A 276 13.17 -2.63 4.50
C ALA A 276 14.49 -2.13 5.12
N ASP A 277 14.40 -1.39 6.23
CA ASP A 277 15.54 -0.82 6.96
C ASP A 277 16.37 0.20 6.17
N ARG A 278 15.83 0.71 5.07
CA ARG A 278 16.47 1.79 4.33
C ARG A 278 16.43 3.05 5.17
N ILE A 279 17.52 3.80 5.13
CA ILE A 279 17.78 4.97 5.96
C ILE A 279 17.54 6.20 5.12
N TYR A 280 16.72 7.13 5.60
CA TYR A 280 16.43 8.36 4.89
C TYR A 280 16.96 9.54 5.67
N LEU A 281 17.83 10.30 5.02
CA LEU A 281 18.50 11.46 5.59
C LEU A 281 17.99 12.73 4.92
N GLY A 282 17.58 13.69 5.74
CA GLY A 282 17.37 15.06 5.31
C GLY A 282 18.69 15.82 5.37
N GLN A 283 18.95 16.66 4.38
CA GLN A 283 20.15 17.49 4.29
C GLN A 283 19.73 18.94 4.12
N ALA A 284 20.18 19.82 5.01
CA ALA A 284 19.86 21.24 4.98
C ALA A 284 21.02 22.03 4.38
N TYR A 285 20.74 22.75 3.29
CA TYR A 285 21.71 23.62 2.63
C TYR A 285 21.35 25.08 2.89
N PRO A 286 22.21 25.83 3.61
CA PRO A 286 21.97 27.25 3.82
C PRO A 286 22.08 27.99 2.48
N SER A 287 21.11 28.88 2.20
CA SER A 287 21.19 29.88 1.13
C SER A 287 20.90 31.28 1.71
N ASP A 288 21.24 32.34 0.96
CA ASP A 288 21.16 33.74 1.43
C ASP A 288 19.78 34.20 1.91
N ARG A 289 18.68 33.46 1.60
CA ARG A 289 17.31 33.79 2.03
C ARG A 289 16.44 32.61 2.47
N ASP A 290 16.79 31.37 2.14
CA ASP A 290 16.00 30.16 2.44
C ASP A 290 16.90 28.93 2.67
N TYR A 291 16.37 27.88 3.28
CA TYR A 291 16.99 26.56 3.24
C TYR A 291 16.40 25.77 2.08
N TYR A 292 17.25 25.15 1.26
CA TYR A 292 16.81 24.06 0.40
C TYR A 292 17.22 22.74 1.01
N TYR A 293 16.32 21.76 0.94
CA TYR A 293 16.52 20.46 1.55
C TYR A 293 16.69 19.39 0.50
N LYS A 294 17.54 18.40 0.80
CA LYS A 294 17.62 17.17 0.01
C LYS A 294 17.28 15.97 0.87
N ILE A 295 16.65 14.97 0.27
CA ILE A 295 16.48 13.64 0.87
C ILE A 295 17.46 12.70 0.21
N ARG A 296 18.13 11.90 1.04
CA ARG A 296 19.03 10.86 0.59
C ARG A 296 18.60 9.52 1.19
N ALA A 297 18.40 8.54 0.32
CA ALA A 297 18.05 7.18 0.72
C ALA A 297 19.30 6.30 0.69
N LEU A 298 19.55 5.57 1.78
CA LEU A 298 20.64 4.62 1.93
C LEU A 298 20.09 3.22 2.21
N THR A 299 20.77 2.20 1.75
CA THR A 299 20.58 0.84 2.24
C THR A 299 21.13 0.67 3.67
N PRO A 300 20.76 -0.41 4.39
CA PRO A 300 21.33 -0.74 5.69
C PRO A 300 22.86 -0.88 5.70
N ASN A 301 23.47 -1.25 4.56
CA ASN A 301 24.91 -1.35 4.36
C ASN A 301 25.56 -0.05 3.84
N GLY A 302 24.83 1.06 3.84
CA GLY A 302 25.37 2.40 3.56
C GLY A 302 25.52 2.73 2.08
N ASN A 303 25.01 1.92 1.16
CA ASN A 303 24.99 2.27 -0.26
C ASN A 303 23.93 3.32 -0.54
N GLU A 304 24.27 4.30 -1.37
CA GLU A 304 23.32 5.33 -1.79
C GLU A 304 22.37 4.77 -2.85
N LEU A 305 21.08 4.87 -2.57
CA LEU A 305 20.02 4.48 -3.50
C LEU A 305 19.55 5.66 -4.34
N ALA A 306 19.31 6.81 -3.70
CA ALA A 306 18.79 7.99 -4.35
C ALA A 306 19.16 9.26 -3.58
N VAL A 307 19.16 10.38 -4.31
CA VAL A 307 19.26 11.75 -3.78
C VAL A 307 18.24 12.60 -4.50
N ARG A 308 17.46 13.36 -3.75
CA ARG A 308 16.34 14.14 -4.29
C ARG A 308 16.27 15.51 -3.64
N ASP A 309 16.01 16.53 -4.44
CA ASP A 309 15.67 17.86 -3.94
C ASP A 309 14.20 17.88 -3.44
N LEU A 310 13.98 18.46 -2.27
CA LEU A 310 12.64 18.75 -1.76
C LEU A 310 12.05 19.95 -2.48
N SER A 311 10.76 19.88 -2.80
CA SER A 311 10.11 20.93 -3.56
C SER A 311 9.76 22.15 -2.70
N SER A 312 9.52 21.95 -1.40
CA SER A 312 9.32 23.03 -0.42
C SER A 312 10.56 23.32 0.42
N SER A 313 10.70 24.60 0.77
CA SER A 313 11.65 25.12 1.76
C SER A 313 11.27 24.75 3.20
N TYR A 314 10.17 24.00 3.43
CA TYR A 314 9.60 23.75 4.75
C TYR A 314 9.51 22.25 5.02
N TYR A 315 10.61 21.68 5.53
CA TYR A 315 10.65 20.28 6.00
C TYR A 315 9.50 19.91 6.96
N PHE A 316 9.05 20.86 7.80
CA PHE A 316 7.97 20.65 8.77
C PHE A 316 6.61 20.29 8.15
N ASN A 317 6.42 20.50 6.85
CA ASN A 317 5.20 20.12 6.13
C ASN A 317 5.32 18.78 5.40
N SER A 318 6.36 17.99 5.71
CA SER A 318 6.61 16.71 5.05
C SER A 318 6.67 15.56 6.03
N LEU A 319 6.23 14.38 5.60
CA LEU A 319 6.35 13.13 6.34
C LEU A 319 6.86 12.04 5.43
N LEU A 320 7.89 11.32 5.88
CA LEU A 320 8.33 10.11 5.23
C LEU A 320 7.71 8.89 5.92
N SER A 321 7.08 8.02 5.15
CA SER A 321 6.56 6.75 5.65
C SER A 321 6.74 5.66 4.59
N ASN A 322 7.45 4.59 4.97
CA ASN A 322 7.71 3.43 4.12
C ASN A 322 8.26 3.77 2.71
N GLY A 323 9.20 4.72 2.64
CA GLY A 323 9.84 5.13 1.38
C GLY A 323 9.00 6.07 0.50
N THR A 324 7.77 6.38 0.92
CA THR A 324 6.96 7.44 0.32
C THR A 324 7.12 8.73 1.11
N LEU A 325 7.46 9.81 0.42
CA LEU A 325 7.44 11.16 0.96
C LEU A 325 6.09 11.79 0.67
N TYR A 326 5.42 12.24 1.72
CA TYR A 326 4.23 13.07 1.64
C TYR A 326 4.60 14.52 1.93
N GLU A 327 4.14 15.43 1.09
CA GLU A 327 4.42 16.87 1.20
C GLU A 327 3.12 17.65 1.15
N MET A 328 2.94 18.55 2.12
CA MET A 328 1.78 19.42 2.22
C MET A 328 2.17 20.84 1.77
N THR A 329 1.49 21.34 0.75
CA THR A 329 1.69 22.70 0.23
C THR A 329 0.42 23.52 0.43
N PRO A 330 0.39 24.43 1.42
CA PRO A 330 -0.73 25.35 1.59
C PRO A 330 -0.90 26.21 0.34
N GLY A 331 -2.13 26.29 -0.16
CA GLY A 331 -2.53 27.24 -1.16
C GLY A 331 -2.37 28.67 -0.64
N ARG A 332 -2.00 29.58 -1.54
CA ARG A 332 -2.01 31.02 -1.27
C ARG A 332 -3.09 31.66 -2.11
N THR A 333 -3.93 32.46 -1.45
CA THR A 333 -4.96 33.26 -2.10
C THR A 333 -4.61 34.73 -1.87
N PRO A 334 -3.86 35.37 -2.79
CA PRO A 334 -3.55 36.80 -2.70
C PRO A 334 -4.85 37.61 -2.64
N ASP A 335 -4.91 38.62 -1.77
CA ASP A 335 -6.07 39.50 -1.60
C ASP A 335 -7.38 38.76 -1.20
N ALA A 336 -7.27 37.63 -0.50
CA ALA A 336 -8.42 36.88 -0.01
C ALA A 336 -9.34 37.72 0.89
N GLY A 337 -10.64 37.70 0.60
CA GLY A 337 -11.68 38.11 1.54
C GLY A 337 -11.83 37.08 2.67
N LEU A 338 -12.72 37.38 3.63
CA LEU A 338 -12.97 36.47 4.76
C LEU A 338 -13.41 35.06 4.28
N ASP A 339 -14.20 34.96 3.22
CA ASP A 339 -14.75 33.68 2.78
C ASP A 339 -13.82 32.89 1.83
N ASP A 340 -12.69 33.48 1.42
CA ASP A 340 -11.73 32.88 0.48
C ASP A 340 -10.70 32.01 1.23
N LEU A 341 -11.18 30.98 1.92
CA LEU A 341 -10.31 30.06 2.69
C LEU A 341 -9.36 29.30 1.76
N SER A 342 -8.08 29.21 2.16
CA SER A 342 -7.06 28.50 1.38
C SER A 342 -7.33 26.99 1.30
N THR A 343 -6.93 26.39 0.18
CA THR A 343 -6.86 24.94 0.02
C THR A 343 -5.46 24.43 0.40
N LEU A 344 -5.29 23.11 0.50
CA LEU A 344 -4.02 22.45 0.77
C LEU A 344 -3.77 21.41 -0.31
N THR A 345 -2.58 21.37 -0.90
CA THR A 345 -2.19 20.27 -1.79
C THR A 345 -1.40 19.24 -0.99
N LEU A 346 -1.84 17.98 -1.00
CA LEU A 346 -1.10 16.83 -0.50
C LEU A 346 -0.49 16.07 -1.67
N SER A 347 0.82 16.02 -1.74
CA SER A 347 1.57 15.32 -2.79
C SER A 347 2.30 14.11 -2.22
N ALA A 348 2.24 12.97 -2.91
CA ALA A 348 3.01 11.79 -2.58
C ALA A 348 4.07 11.49 -3.63
N TYR A 349 5.24 11.08 -3.16
CA TYR A 349 6.43 10.88 -3.97
C TYR A 349 7.15 9.60 -3.59
N ASP A 350 7.58 8.82 -4.57
CA ASP A 350 8.56 7.77 -4.34
C ASP A 350 9.95 8.42 -4.19
N VAL A 351 10.63 8.15 -3.07
CA VAL A 351 11.93 8.75 -2.79
C VAL A 351 13.06 8.11 -3.62
N ILE A 352 12.91 6.85 -4.02
CA ILE A 352 13.95 6.09 -4.73
C ILE A 352 13.80 6.24 -6.24
N GLU A 353 12.61 5.99 -6.77
CA GLU A 353 12.31 6.15 -8.19
C GLU A 353 12.16 7.63 -8.59
N GLY A 354 11.90 8.50 -7.61
CA GLY A 354 11.82 9.96 -7.80
C GLY A 354 10.51 10.43 -8.43
N GLY A 355 9.63 9.51 -8.83
CA GLY A 355 8.33 9.82 -9.42
C GLY A 355 7.36 10.46 -8.43
N ARG A 356 6.56 11.40 -8.92
CA ARG A 356 5.34 11.82 -8.24
C ARG A 356 4.29 10.71 -8.40
N LEU A 357 3.82 10.17 -7.28
CA LEU A 357 2.85 9.09 -7.25
C LEU A 357 1.44 9.64 -7.49
N TRP A 358 1.06 10.68 -6.75
CA TRP A 358 -0.25 11.32 -6.84
C TRP A 358 -0.25 12.69 -6.15
N ASP A 359 -1.27 13.50 -6.45
CA ASP A 359 -1.59 14.76 -5.79
C ASP A 359 -3.08 14.79 -5.44
N GLN A 360 -3.40 15.33 -4.27
CA GLN A 360 -4.77 15.57 -3.84
C GLN A 360 -4.91 17.02 -3.35
N GLU A 361 -5.92 17.71 -3.88
CA GLU A 361 -6.31 19.02 -3.39
C GLU A 361 -7.35 18.87 -2.27
N ILE A 362 -7.06 19.45 -1.12
CA ILE A 362 -7.86 19.39 0.09
C ILE A 362 -8.51 20.76 0.30
N SER A 363 -9.84 20.80 0.20
CA SER A 363 -10.64 21.96 0.55
C SER A 363 -10.97 21.93 2.04
N PRO A 364 -10.92 23.06 2.77
CA PRO A 364 -11.19 23.09 4.22
C PRO A 364 -12.67 22.85 4.57
N GLY A 365 -13.58 22.85 3.59
CA GLY A 365 -15.01 22.65 3.79
C GLY A 365 -15.78 23.97 3.94
N HIS A 366 -16.90 23.94 4.65
CA HIS A 366 -17.78 25.10 4.79
C HIS A 366 -17.27 26.08 5.85
N GLY A 367 -16.90 27.29 5.44
CA GLY A 367 -16.46 28.37 6.33
C GLY A 367 -17.52 28.75 7.36
N ARG A 368 -17.07 28.96 8.61
CA ARG A 368 -17.88 29.57 9.68
C ARG A 368 -17.29 30.91 10.07
N THR A 369 -18.09 31.96 9.98
CA THR A 369 -17.69 33.32 10.39
C THR A 369 -18.12 33.59 11.83
N VAL A 370 -17.20 34.16 12.62
CA VAL A 370 -17.44 34.65 13.97
C VAL A 370 -16.88 36.05 14.14
N THR A 371 -17.45 36.80 15.07
CA THR A 371 -16.80 38.01 15.61
C THR A 371 -15.84 37.58 16.71
N LEU A 372 -14.58 38.00 16.61
CA LEU A 372 -13.51 37.60 17.50
C LEU A 372 -13.69 38.20 18.89
N ASP A 373 -13.47 37.38 19.90
CA ASP A 373 -13.30 37.72 21.31
C ASP A 373 -12.16 36.85 21.87
N GLY A 374 -11.79 37.03 23.15
CA GLY A 374 -10.69 36.25 23.74
C GLY A 374 -10.92 34.73 23.70
N LYS A 375 -12.17 34.28 23.77
CA LYS A 375 -12.50 32.84 23.76
C LYS A 375 -12.41 32.25 22.35
N SER A 376 -13.05 32.87 21.37
CA SER A 376 -13.00 32.43 19.98
C SER A 376 -11.60 32.56 19.39
N ALA A 377 -10.84 33.62 19.73
CA ALA A 377 -9.44 33.76 19.29
C ALA A 377 -8.57 32.59 19.80
N SER A 378 -8.69 32.23 21.08
CA SER A 378 -7.94 31.10 21.67
C SER A 378 -8.38 29.72 21.17
N MET A 379 -9.60 29.61 20.61
CA MET A 379 -10.12 28.40 19.98
C MET A 379 -9.79 28.27 18.49
N ILE A 380 -9.53 29.37 17.78
CA ILE A 380 -9.28 29.36 16.32
C ILE A 380 -7.80 29.43 15.99
N PHE A 381 -7.02 30.21 16.75
CA PHE A 381 -5.63 30.51 16.42
C PHE A 381 -4.65 29.50 17.06
N PRO A 382 -3.87 28.75 16.24
CA PRO A 382 -2.99 27.67 16.72
C PRO A 382 -1.78 28.15 17.54
N TRP A 383 -1.31 29.39 17.37
CA TRP A 383 -0.13 29.92 18.07
C TRP A 383 -0.40 30.36 19.52
N TYR A 384 -1.65 30.28 19.99
CA TYR A 384 -1.96 30.33 21.44
C TYR A 384 -1.58 29.02 22.17
N GLN A 385 -0.54 28.34 21.68
CA GLN A 385 0.04 27.12 22.26
C GLN A 385 1.08 27.42 23.34
N PHE A 386 1.57 28.66 23.44
CA PHE A 386 2.31 29.11 24.63
C PHE A 386 1.33 29.27 25.80
N GLU A 387 1.75 28.86 26.99
CA GLU A 387 0.91 28.57 28.16
C GLU A 387 -0.22 29.60 28.47
N PRO A 388 -1.33 29.16 29.09
CA PRO A 388 -2.41 30.05 29.53
C PRO A 388 -1.92 31.21 30.41
N ASP A 389 -0.92 30.99 31.25
CA ASP A 389 -0.37 32.02 32.14
C ASP A 389 0.50 33.04 31.39
N PHE A 390 1.09 32.66 30.26
CA PHE A 390 1.79 33.59 29.38
C PHE A 390 0.81 34.44 28.57
N THR A 391 -0.38 33.91 28.27
CA THR A 391 -1.35 34.52 27.34
C THR A 391 -2.49 35.29 28.03
N ALA A 392 -2.80 35.01 29.29
CA ALA A 392 -3.80 35.75 30.07
C ALA A 392 -3.43 37.23 30.29
N ASN A 393 -2.14 37.58 30.14
CA ASN A 393 -1.63 38.94 30.30
C ASN A 393 -1.11 39.58 28.99
N LEU A 394 -1.25 38.91 27.83
CA LEU A 394 -0.78 39.53 26.58
C LEU A 394 -1.71 40.67 26.20
N SER A 395 -1.14 41.87 26.17
CA SER A 395 -1.78 43.04 25.58
C SER A 395 -1.98 42.82 24.07
N VAL A 396 -2.93 43.54 23.46
CA VAL A 396 -3.17 43.51 22.00
C VAL A 396 -1.86 43.77 21.22
N ASP A 397 -0.96 44.58 21.78
CA ASP A 397 0.36 44.91 21.22
C ASP A 397 1.33 43.72 21.18
N GLU A 398 1.25 42.77 22.12
CA GLU A 398 2.12 41.57 22.14
C GLU A 398 1.62 40.47 21.18
N ILE A 399 0.31 40.47 20.85
CA ILE A 399 -0.28 39.62 19.81
C ILE A 399 0.25 40.05 18.42
N GLU A 400 0.41 41.35 18.20
CA GLU A 400 1.01 41.88 16.97
C GLU A 400 2.49 41.54 16.85
N THR A 401 3.21 41.40 17.98
CA THR A 401 4.65 41.10 18.00
C THR A 401 4.97 39.65 17.57
N TYR A 402 4.06 38.70 17.80
CA TYR A 402 4.19 37.30 17.36
C TYR A 402 3.49 37.02 16.02
N SER A 403 2.78 38.00 15.45
CA SER A 403 2.26 37.88 14.09
C SER A 403 3.41 38.11 13.10
N PRO A 404 3.67 37.20 12.15
CA PRO A 404 4.82 37.28 11.25
C PRO A 404 4.76 38.42 10.20
N ALA A 405 3.88 39.43 10.34
CA ALA A 405 3.80 40.53 9.38
C ALA A 405 3.39 41.87 10.03
N PRO A 406 4.14 42.96 9.81
CA PRO A 406 3.80 44.30 10.31
C PRO A 406 2.60 44.93 9.57
N ASP A 407 1.73 45.60 10.32
CA ASP A 407 1.12 46.92 10.10
C ASP A 407 0.22 47.24 8.87
N TYR A 408 -0.32 46.28 8.11
CA TYR A 408 -1.28 46.60 7.04
C TYR A 408 -2.72 46.15 7.33
N PRO A 409 -3.70 47.07 7.40
CA PRO A 409 -5.10 46.71 7.59
C PRO A 409 -5.62 45.89 6.40
N GLY A 410 -6.41 44.85 6.70
CA GLY A 410 -6.95 43.96 5.67
C GLY A 410 -7.36 42.59 6.23
N VAL A 411 -7.52 41.61 5.35
CA VAL A 411 -7.76 40.21 5.73
C VAL A 411 -6.45 39.43 5.61
N LYS A 412 -6.10 38.68 6.66
CA LYS A 412 -4.97 37.76 6.67
C LYS A 412 -5.49 36.33 6.51
N ASN A 413 -4.75 35.53 5.75
CA ASN A 413 -5.02 34.12 5.50
C ASN A 413 -3.91 33.27 6.09
N LEU A 414 -4.27 32.29 6.91
CA LEU A 414 -3.34 31.37 7.53
C LEU A 414 -3.92 29.95 7.56
N THR A 415 -3.03 28.96 7.60
CA THR A 415 -3.38 27.55 7.69
C THR A 415 -2.60 26.86 8.80
N TYR A 416 -3.18 25.78 9.30
CA TYR A 416 -2.55 24.83 10.19
C TYR A 416 -2.81 23.43 9.65
N GLN A 417 -1.75 22.64 9.55
CA GLN A 417 -1.83 21.32 8.97
C GLN A 417 -0.91 20.36 9.71
N GLN A 418 -1.34 19.12 9.82
CA GLN A 418 -0.54 18.01 10.31
C GLN A 418 -0.78 16.81 9.40
N ILE A 419 0.24 15.96 9.29
CA ILE A 419 0.15 14.71 8.54
C ILE A 419 0.62 13.56 9.43
N LEU A 420 -0.05 12.43 9.29
CA LEU A 420 0.24 11.20 10.01
C LEU A 420 0.03 10.04 9.05
N ALA A 421 0.97 9.11 9.00
CA ALA A 421 0.85 7.93 8.14
C ALA A 421 0.90 6.67 9.00
N GLY A 422 -0.18 5.90 8.97
CA GLY A 422 -0.20 4.51 9.42
C GLY A 422 0.31 3.57 8.34
N ASP A 423 0.18 2.26 8.54
CA ASP A 423 0.69 1.27 7.58
C ASP A 423 0.04 1.40 6.19
N GLN A 424 -1.28 1.55 6.14
CA GLN A 424 -2.06 1.56 4.88
C GLN A 424 -2.73 2.89 4.59
N ILE A 425 -2.81 3.80 5.56
CA ILE A 425 -3.64 5.00 5.50
C ILE A 425 -2.81 6.22 5.88
N VAL A 426 -3.02 7.31 5.14
CA VAL A 426 -2.44 8.63 5.41
C VAL A 426 -3.54 9.56 5.87
N TYR A 427 -3.39 10.09 7.08
CA TYR A 427 -4.29 11.03 7.70
C TYR A 427 -3.73 12.44 7.59
N VAL A 428 -4.57 13.38 7.20
CA VAL A 428 -4.26 14.82 7.16
C VAL A 428 -5.26 15.57 8.02
N ASN A 429 -4.74 16.35 8.96
CA ASN A 429 -5.46 17.42 9.62
C ASN A 429 -5.19 18.71 8.85
N PHE A 430 -6.24 19.43 8.48
CA PHE A 430 -6.11 20.70 7.78
C PHE A 430 -7.12 21.71 8.32
N TRP A 431 -6.63 22.88 8.71
CA TRP A 431 -7.39 23.99 9.27
C TRP A 431 -7.00 25.28 8.56
N ALA A 432 -7.96 25.98 7.99
CA ALA A 432 -7.75 27.25 7.29
C ALA A 432 -8.61 28.33 7.93
N PHE A 433 -8.07 29.53 8.05
CA PHE A 433 -8.81 30.66 8.61
C PHE A 433 -8.32 32.00 8.07
N ASN A 434 -9.28 32.89 7.86
CA ASN A 434 -9.09 34.24 7.39
C ASN A 434 -9.64 35.22 8.43
N TYR A 435 -8.86 36.21 8.84
CA TYR A 435 -9.27 37.17 9.87
C TYR A 435 -8.92 38.61 9.50
N GLU A 436 -9.76 39.54 9.96
CA GLU A 436 -9.52 40.97 9.85
C GLU A 436 -8.39 41.40 10.79
N THR A 437 -7.44 42.17 10.26
CA THR A 437 -6.30 42.73 10.99
C THR A 437 -6.31 44.27 10.90
N PRO A 438 -5.88 45.00 11.95
CA PRO A 438 -5.54 44.50 13.30
C PRO A 438 -6.76 43.88 13.99
N VAL A 439 -6.51 42.97 14.94
CA VAL A 439 -7.59 42.26 15.65
C VAL A 439 -8.13 43.16 16.76
N VAL A 440 -9.40 43.55 16.64
CA VAL A 440 -10.17 44.28 17.64
C VAL A 440 -11.29 43.38 18.16
N TYR A 441 -11.19 42.95 19.41
CA TYR A 441 -12.20 42.08 20.01
C TYR A 441 -13.58 42.76 20.07
N GLY A 442 -14.61 42.01 19.73
CA GLY A 442 -15.99 42.49 19.60
C GLY A 442 -16.30 43.13 18.23
N GLU A 443 -15.30 43.37 17.38
CA GLU A 443 -15.48 44.02 16.08
C GLU A 443 -14.96 43.16 14.92
N SER A 444 -13.68 42.76 14.99
CA SER A 444 -13.02 42.00 13.91
C SER A 444 -13.65 40.64 13.71
N LYS A 445 -13.78 40.24 12.44
CA LYS A 445 -14.31 38.94 12.04
C LYS A 445 -13.22 37.95 11.68
N CYS A 446 -13.54 36.68 11.85
CA CYS A 446 -12.74 35.55 11.39
C CYS A 446 -13.66 34.51 10.77
N THR A 447 -13.34 34.06 9.56
CA THR A 447 -13.94 32.87 8.94
C THR A 447 -12.95 31.73 9.02
N TYR A 448 -13.38 30.55 9.44
CA TYR A 448 -12.53 29.37 9.56
C TYR A 448 -13.25 28.09 9.14
N ALA A 449 -12.49 27.10 8.69
CA ALA A 449 -12.96 25.73 8.47
C ALA A 449 -11.79 24.75 8.47
N GLY A 450 -12.09 23.48 8.67
CA GLY A 450 -11.11 22.42 8.54
C GLY A 450 -11.59 21.10 9.10
N GLY A 451 -10.68 20.15 9.14
CA GLY A 451 -10.93 18.84 9.70
C GLY A 451 -9.94 17.79 9.25
N LEU A 452 -10.40 16.54 9.25
CA LEU A 452 -9.60 15.35 9.00
C LEU A 452 -9.92 14.72 7.64
N TYR A 453 -8.88 14.20 7.00
CA TYR A 453 -8.95 13.54 5.71
C TYR A 453 -8.11 12.26 5.78
N ALA A 454 -8.66 11.15 5.28
CA ALA A 454 -7.95 9.87 5.22
C ALA A 454 -7.83 9.42 3.77
N TYR A 455 -6.60 9.09 3.36
CA TYR A 455 -6.26 8.61 2.03
C TYR A 455 -5.62 7.22 2.11
N ASP A 456 -5.87 6.35 1.13
CA ASP A 456 -5.05 5.15 0.95
C ASP A 456 -3.66 5.50 0.39
N ARG A 457 -2.78 4.49 0.25
CA ARG A 457 -1.42 4.69 -0.28
C ARG A 457 -1.41 5.10 -1.75
N GLU A 458 -2.48 4.80 -2.49
CA GLU A 458 -2.69 5.18 -3.88
C GLU A 458 -3.27 6.59 -4.05
N GLY A 459 -3.60 7.29 -2.94
CA GLY A 459 -4.09 8.66 -2.94
C GLY A 459 -5.60 8.78 -3.10
N ASN A 460 -6.37 7.70 -3.01
CA ASN A 460 -7.82 7.76 -3.02
C ASN A 460 -8.34 8.22 -1.66
N LEU A 461 -9.26 9.18 -1.65
CA LEU A 461 -9.94 9.61 -0.43
C LEU A 461 -10.84 8.49 0.09
N LEU A 462 -10.56 8.03 1.31
CA LEU A 462 -11.35 7.02 2.01
C LEU A 462 -12.53 7.65 2.75
N TRP A 463 -12.25 8.73 3.49
CA TRP A 463 -13.24 9.54 4.19
C TRP A 463 -12.67 10.93 4.52
N LYS A 464 -13.57 11.88 4.77
CA LYS A 464 -13.24 13.20 5.32
C LYS A 464 -14.25 13.58 6.39
N LYS A 465 -13.84 14.42 7.33
CA LYS A 465 -14.68 14.89 8.42
C LYS A 465 -14.34 16.34 8.71
N GLN A 466 -15.32 17.23 8.55
CA GLN A 466 -15.20 18.60 9.02
C GLN A 466 -15.31 18.61 10.56
N THR A 467 -14.42 19.35 11.23
CA THR A 467 -14.43 19.52 12.68
C THR A 467 -14.83 20.95 13.03
N ASP A 468 -15.56 21.12 14.15
CA ASP A 468 -15.94 22.45 14.64
C ASP A 468 -14.78 23.19 15.33
N SER A 469 -13.74 22.43 15.68
CA SER A 469 -12.55 22.86 16.39
C SER A 469 -11.32 22.18 15.77
N TYR A 470 -10.18 22.85 15.71
CA TYR A 470 -9.00 22.29 15.07
C TYR A 470 -8.41 21.15 15.91
N VAL A 471 -7.92 20.12 15.21
CA VAL A 471 -7.24 19.00 15.85
C VAL A 471 -5.87 19.47 16.33
N ILE A 472 -5.58 19.30 17.62
CA ILE A 472 -4.30 19.69 18.24
C ILE A 472 -3.31 18.54 18.29
N LYS A 473 -3.81 17.30 18.33
CA LYS A 473 -3.00 16.09 18.41
C LYS A 473 -3.73 14.95 17.73
N MET A 474 -2.99 14.11 17.01
CA MET A 474 -3.50 12.89 16.39
C MET A 474 -2.46 11.77 16.45
N THR A 475 -2.94 10.53 16.53
CA THR A 475 -2.12 9.32 16.52
C THR A 475 -2.91 8.19 15.85
N GLU A 476 -2.21 7.19 15.33
CA GLU A 476 -2.78 6.12 14.52
C GLU A 476 -2.37 4.77 15.11
N GLN A 477 -3.31 3.84 15.11
CA GLN A 477 -3.05 2.44 15.40
C GLN A 477 -4.06 1.57 14.66
N ASN A 478 -3.57 0.54 13.96
CA ASN A 478 -4.38 -0.49 13.30
C ASN A 478 -5.48 0.04 12.36
N GLY A 479 -5.22 1.14 11.66
CA GLY A 479 -6.18 1.78 10.74
C GLY A 479 -7.23 2.64 11.42
N THR A 480 -7.04 2.95 12.71
CA THR A 480 -7.87 3.89 13.48
C THR A 480 -7.04 5.12 13.83
N VAL A 481 -7.55 6.30 13.49
CA VAL A 481 -6.98 7.57 13.94
C VAL A 481 -7.70 8.03 15.21
N TYR A 482 -6.91 8.32 16.23
CA TYR A 482 -7.35 8.94 17.49
C TYR A 482 -6.90 10.39 17.48
N TYR A 483 -7.80 11.30 17.82
CA TYR A 483 -7.52 12.73 17.74
C TYR A 483 -8.20 13.52 18.84
N GLU A 484 -7.54 14.61 19.22
CA GLU A 484 -8.02 15.59 20.19
C GLU A 484 -8.24 16.94 19.51
N THR A 485 -9.36 17.57 19.79
CA THR A 485 -9.70 18.91 19.32
C THR A 485 -9.47 19.96 20.40
N ARG A 486 -9.20 21.21 19.99
CA ARG A 486 -8.86 22.33 20.90
C ARG A 486 -9.92 22.61 21.97
N ASP A 487 -11.17 22.23 21.73
CA ASP A 487 -12.30 22.37 22.65
C ASP A 487 -12.39 21.22 23.68
N GLY A 488 -11.40 20.32 23.71
CA GLY A 488 -11.32 19.19 24.64
C GLY A 488 -12.02 17.91 24.18
N GLY A 489 -12.49 17.88 22.92
CA GLY A 489 -13.14 16.69 22.36
C GLY A 489 -12.13 15.60 22.02
N PHE A 490 -12.41 14.37 22.47
CA PHE A 490 -11.67 13.17 22.04
C PHE A 490 -12.53 12.34 21.11
N SER A 491 -11.92 11.85 20.04
CA SER A 491 -12.61 11.03 19.06
C SER A 491 -11.69 10.02 18.42
N ALA A 492 -12.27 8.90 18.00
CA ALA A 492 -11.61 7.92 17.15
C ALA A 492 -12.41 7.76 15.86
N ALA A 493 -11.69 7.63 14.75
CA ALA A 493 -12.26 7.33 13.44
C ALA A 493 -11.51 6.14 12.84
N THR A 494 -12.24 5.06 12.54
CA THR A 494 -11.67 3.86 11.93
C THR A 494 -12.13 3.71 10.49
N VAL A 495 -11.24 3.22 9.62
CA VAL A 495 -11.63 2.79 8.27
C VAL A 495 -12.25 1.41 8.38
N ASN A 496 -13.56 1.31 8.16
CA ASN A 496 -14.24 0.01 8.04
C ASN A 496 -13.85 -0.69 6.72
N VAL A 497 -12.67 -1.33 6.68
CA VAL A 497 -12.17 -2.14 5.55
C VAL A 497 -13.10 -3.33 5.24
N SER A 498 -14.03 -3.64 6.14
CA SER A 498 -14.99 -4.74 6.05
C SER A 498 -15.90 -4.67 4.81
N ALA A 499 -16.23 -3.47 4.29
CA ALA A 499 -17.10 -3.36 3.12
C ALA A 499 -16.50 -4.00 1.86
N GLY A 500 -15.19 -3.82 1.62
CA GLY A 500 -14.49 -4.42 0.48
C GLY A 500 -14.25 -5.92 0.63
N LEU A 501 -13.91 -6.39 1.83
CA LEU A 501 -13.70 -7.80 2.15
C LEU A 501 -15.00 -8.61 2.07
N ILE A 502 -16.13 -8.05 2.51
CA ILE A 502 -17.45 -8.69 2.39
C ILE A 502 -17.82 -8.84 0.91
N ALA A 503 -17.61 -7.81 0.10
CA ALA A 503 -17.88 -7.86 -1.35
C ALA A 503 -17.03 -8.91 -2.08
N ALA A 504 -15.73 -8.97 -1.78
CA ALA A 504 -14.81 -9.96 -2.35
C ALA A 504 -15.14 -11.39 -1.92
N THR A 505 -15.47 -11.59 -0.65
CA THR A 505 -15.86 -12.90 -0.09
C THR A 505 -17.17 -13.39 -0.71
N VAL A 506 -18.16 -12.51 -0.84
CA VAL A 506 -19.41 -12.78 -1.56
C VAL A 506 -19.10 -13.17 -3.00
N TYR A 507 -18.32 -12.37 -3.73
CA TYR A 507 -17.96 -12.66 -5.13
C TYR A 507 -17.32 -14.04 -5.29
N LEU A 508 -16.40 -14.43 -4.40
CA LEU A 508 -15.77 -15.75 -4.42
C LEU A 508 -16.77 -16.89 -4.13
N ILE A 509 -17.68 -16.70 -3.17
CA ILE A 509 -18.76 -17.65 -2.87
C ILE A 509 -19.70 -17.80 -4.08
N LEU A 510 -20.08 -16.70 -4.71
CA LEU A 510 -20.94 -16.70 -5.91
C LEU A 510 -20.26 -17.46 -7.06
N ARG A 511 -18.96 -17.24 -7.27
CA ARG A 511 -18.17 -17.93 -8.28
C ARG A 511 -18.07 -19.43 -8.01
N PHE A 512 -17.92 -19.83 -6.75
CA PHE A 512 -17.87 -21.23 -6.33
C PHE A 512 -19.23 -21.94 -6.55
N LEU A 513 -20.34 -21.29 -6.18
CA LEU A 513 -21.69 -21.84 -6.39
C LEU A 513 -22.07 -21.94 -7.88
N ALA A 514 -21.65 -20.97 -8.69
CA ALA A 514 -21.80 -21.00 -10.15
C ALA A 514 -21.01 -22.16 -10.78
N ALA A 515 -19.79 -22.45 -10.30
CA ALA A 515 -19.01 -23.59 -10.77
C ALA A 515 -19.70 -24.94 -10.47
N GLY A 516 -20.33 -25.09 -9.30
CA GLY A 516 -21.06 -26.31 -8.93
C GLY A 516 -22.31 -26.58 -9.79
N THR A 517 -23.04 -25.53 -10.19
CA THR A 517 -24.21 -25.64 -11.08
C THR A 517 -23.81 -25.99 -12.53
N VAL A 518 -22.72 -25.41 -13.03
CA VAL A 518 -22.17 -25.72 -14.36
C VAL A 518 -21.68 -27.17 -14.45
N THR A 519 -21.09 -27.70 -13.37
CA THR A 519 -20.57 -29.08 -13.34
C THR A 519 -21.68 -30.13 -13.42
N ARG A 520 -22.83 -29.90 -12.75
CA ARG A 520 -24.02 -30.79 -12.82
C ARG A 520 -24.74 -30.74 -14.17
N ALA A 521 -24.65 -29.63 -14.91
CA ALA A 521 -25.15 -29.54 -16.27
C ALA A 521 -24.28 -30.35 -17.26
N ARG A 522 -22.98 -30.43 -17.00
CA ARG A 522 -21.98 -31.12 -17.84
C ARG A 522 -22.13 -32.65 -17.82
N THR A 523 -22.38 -33.25 -16.66
CA THR A 523 -22.59 -34.71 -16.54
C THR A 523 -23.84 -35.22 -17.25
N LYS A 524 -24.87 -34.37 -17.41
CA LYS A 524 -26.08 -34.74 -18.16
C LYS A 524 -25.89 -34.68 -19.67
N LEU A 525 -24.88 -33.94 -20.15
CA LEU A 525 -24.56 -33.87 -21.56
C LEU A 525 -23.97 -35.20 -22.04
N ASP A 526 -23.03 -35.84 -21.36
CA ASP A 526 -22.17 -36.96 -21.84
C ASP A 526 -22.86 -38.32 -22.14
N SER A 527 -24.16 -38.48 -21.88
CA SER A 527 -24.89 -39.76 -22.04
C SER A 527 -25.41 -40.09 -23.46
N ASN A 528 -25.16 -39.25 -24.46
CA ASN A 528 -25.73 -39.44 -25.80
C ASN A 528 -24.84 -40.31 -26.71
N SER A 529 -25.32 -41.50 -27.08
CA SER A 529 -24.61 -42.48 -27.92
C SER A 529 -24.24 -41.95 -29.32
N ASN A 530 -25.15 -41.24 -30.00
CA ASN A 530 -24.90 -40.68 -31.32
C ASN A 530 -23.80 -39.62 -31.30
N ARG A 531 -23.80 -38.75 -30.28
CA ARG A 531 -22.76 -37.73 -30.12
C ARG A 531 -21.40 -38.36 -29.82
N ASN A 532 -21.36 -39.43 -29.01
CA ASN A 532 -20.13 -40.14 -28.69
C ASN A 532 -19.57 -40.90 -29.91
N ALA A 533 -20.44 -41.51 -30.72
CA ALA A 533 -20.05 -42.14 -32.00
C ALA A 533 -19.48 -41.11 -32.99
N LEU A 534 -20.11 -39.94 -33.09
CA LEU A 534 -19.66 -38.84 -33.95
C LEU A 534 -18.32 -38.26 -33.48
N LEU A 535 -18.14 -38.08 -32.17
CA LEU A 535 -16.87 -37.64 -31.60
C LEU A 535 -15.75 -38.66 -31.86
N LYS A 536 -16.02 -39.95 -31.67
CA LYS A 536 -15.08 -41.04 -31.95
C LYS A 536 -14.64 -41.04 -33.42
N LEU A 537 -15.59 -40.93 -34.36
CA LEU A 537 -15.28 -40.91 -35.79
C LEU A 537 -14.44 -39.69 -36.20
N ILE A 538 -14.68 -38.52 -35.61
CA ILE A 538 -13.85 -37.31 -35.85
C ILE A 538 -12.42 -37.51 -35.33
N TYR A 539 -12.25 -38.24 -34.23
CA TYR A 539 -10.94 -38.51 -33.64
C TYR A 539 -10.15 -39.53 -34.47
N GLU A 540 -10.82 -40.57 -34.96
CA GLU A 540 -10.21 -41.64 -35.76
C GLU A 540 -9.94 -41.19 -37.21
N THR A 541 -10.80 -40.35 -37.78
CA THR A 541 -10.72 -39.90 -39.17
C THR A 541 -10.85 -38.37 -39.21
N PRO A 542 -9.76 -37.62 -38.93
CA PRO A 542 -9.80 -36.16 -38.95
C PRO A 542 -10.05 -35.61 -40.36
N GLY A 543 -10.71 -34.46 -40.43
CA GLY A 543 -10.95 -33.73 -41.66
C GLY A 543 -12.17 -34.19 -42.47
N LEU A 544 -13.08 -34.97 -41.88
CA LEU A 544 -14.37 -35.33 -42.48
C LEU A 544 -15.34 -34.14 -42.50
N THR A 545 -16.16 -34.05 -43.54
CA THR A 545 -17.24 -33.07 -43.63
C THR A 545 -18.49 -33.54 -42.91
N GLN A 546 -19.44 -32.63 -42.69
CA GLN A 546 -20.75 -32.99 -42.12
C GLN A 546 -21.46 -34.09 -42.95
N HIS A 547 -21.34 -34.06 -44.28
CA HIS A 547 -21.92 -35.06 -45.16
C HIS A 547 -21.22 -36.41 -45.06
N ASP A 548 -19.89 -36.42 -44.92
CA ASP A 548 -19.13 -37.67 -44.73
C ASP A 548 -19.49 -38.35 -43.41
N LEU A 549 -19.64 -37.55 -42.34
CA LEU A 549 -20.05 -38.02 -41.01
C LEU A 549 -21.47 -38.61 -41.05
N ALA A 550 -22.41 -37.93 -41.70
CA ALA A 550 -23.77 -38.43 -41.88
C ALA A 550 -23.79 -39.76 -42.65
N ARG A 551 -23.03 -39.86 -43.74
CA ARG A 551 -22.94 -41.06 -44.56
C ARG A 551 -22.31 -42.24 -43.82
N LYS A 552 -21.15 -42.03 -43.17
CA LYS A 552 -20.40 -43.08 -42.47
C LYS A 552 -21.13 -43.63 -41.24
N LEU A 553 -21.96 -42.80 -40.57
CA LEU A 553 -22.69 -43.19 -39.37
C LEU A 553 -24.16 -43.55 -39.65
N GLY A 554 -24.63 -43.46 -40.90
CA GLY A 554 -26.04 -43.68 -41.24
C GLY A 554 -26.99 -42.72 -40.52
N MET A 555 -26.53 -41.50 -40.18
CA MET A 555 -27.30 -40.51 -39.41
C MET A 555 -27.95 -39.47 -40.31
N ASN A 556 -29.13 -38.99 -39.94
CA ASN A 556 -29.76 -37.84 -40.60
C ASN A 556 -28.86 -36.60 -40.46
N LEU A 557 -28.74 -35.82 -41.55
CA LEU A 557 -27.91 -34.62 -41.62
C LEU A 557 -28.24 -33.58 -40.54
N GLY A 558 -29.51 -33.42 -40.18
CA GLY A 558 -29.94 -32.53 -39.09
C GLY A 558 -29.49 -33.01 -37.72
N THR A 559 -29.49 -34.32 -37.47
CA THR A 559 -28.99 -34.93 -36.24
C THR A 559 -27.49 -34.75 -36.09
N VAL A 560 -26.73 -34.95 -37.18
CA VAL A 560 -25.29 -34.69 -37.24
C VAL A 560 -25.00 -33.21 -36.96
N ARG A 561 -25.73 -32.29 -37.61
CA ARG A 561 -25.59 -30.84 -37.39
C ARG A 561 -25.81 -30.45 -35.92
N TYR A 562 -26.86 -30.97 -35.30
CA TYR A 562 -27.15 -30.73 -33.88
C TYR A 562 -26.01 -31.24 -32.98
N HIS A 563 -25.54 -32.46 -33.19
CA HIS A 563 -24.47 -33.03 -32.37
C HIS A 563 -23.12 -32.33 -32.58
N LEU A 564 -22.80 -31.91 -33.80
CA LEU A 564 -21.62 -31.08 -34.08
C LEU A 564 -21.69 -29.73 -33.37
N LEU A 565 -22.86 -29.07 -33.37
CA LEU A 565 -23.07 -27.82 -32.64
C LEU A 565 -22.82 -28.02 -31.13
N VAL A 566 -23.37 -29.09 -30.54
CA VAL A 566 -23.16 -29.40 -29.12
C VAL A 566 -21.69 -29.69 -28.82
N LEU A 567 -20.99 -30.47 -29.66
CA LEU A 567 -19.56 -30.76 -29.47
C LEU A 567 -18.67 -29.52 -29.62
N LYS A 568 -19.04 -28.60 -30.53
CA LYS A 568 -18.37 -27.31 -30.71
C LYS A 568 -18.53 -26.41 -29.49
N LEU A 569 -19.77 -26.24 -28.99
CA LEU A 569 -20.06 -25.46 -27.79
C LEU A 569 -19.35 -26.01 -26.54
N ASN A 570 -19.09 -27.32 -26.50
CA ASN A 570 -18.34 -27.96 -25.41
C ASN A 570 -16.84 -28.05 -25.66
N HIS A 571 -16.31 -27.36 -26.69
CA HIS A 571 -14.90 -27.32 -27.06
C HIS A 571 -14.25 -28.70 -27.27
N LYS A 572 -15.02 -29.71 -27.72
CA LYS A 572 -14.49 -31.07 -28.00
C LYS A 572 -13.96 -31.21 -29.42
N ILE A 573 -14.49 -30.42 -30.36
CA ILE A 573 -14.09 -30.41 -31.77
C ILE A 573 -13.81 -28.98 -32.25
N SER A 574 -12.95 -28.86 -33.26
CA SER A 574 -12.65 -27.60 -33.96
C SER A 574 -13.00 -27.76 -35.44
N GLU A 575 -13.22 -26.65 -36.13
CA GLU A 575 -13.58 -26.62 -37.54
C GLU A 575 -12.49 -25.93 -38.36
N HIS A 576 -12.28 -26.37 -39.59
CA HIS A 576 -11.47 -25.69 -40.59
C HIS A 576 -12.25 -25.67 -41.90
N THR A 577 -12.40 -24.48 -42.47
CA THR A 577 -13.06 -24.30 -43.77
C THR A 577 -12.01 -24.44 -44.86
N ASP A 578 -12.19 -25.42 -45.75
CA ASP A 578 -11.29 -25.59 -46.88
C ASP A 578 -11.54 -24.52 -47.97
N ALA A 579 -10.62 -24.40 -48.92
CA ALA A 579 -10.70 -23.42 -50.02
C ALA A 579 -11.96 -23.56 -50.90
N THR A 580 -12.61 -24.73 -50.86
CA THR A 580 -13.86 -25.03 -51.55
C THR A 580 -15.11 -24.75 -50.71
N LYS A 581 -14.96 -24.06 -49.57
CA LYS A 581 -16.01 -23.70 -48.58
C LYS A 581 -16.62 -24.90 -47.83
N PHE A 582 -16.02 -26.09 -47.89
CA PHE A 582 -16.48 -27.20 -47.06
C PHE A 582 -15.88 -27.10 -45.65
N VAL A 583 -16.73 -27.27 -44.64
CA VAL A 583 -16.32 -27.29 -43.24
C VAL A 583 -15.89 -28.70 -42.86
N ARG A 584 -14.66 -28.82 -42.34
CA ARG A 584 -14.05 -30.07 -41.91
C ARG A 584 -13.81 -30.06 -40.41
N TYR A 585 -14.06 -31.19 -39.76
CA TYR A 585 -14.03 -31.29 -38.30
C TYR A 585 -12.79 -32.03 -37.79
N PHE A 586 -12.23 -31.54 -36.68
CA PHE A 586 -11.01 -32.02 -36.05
C PHE A 586 -11.18 -32.10 -34.52
N LYS A 587 -10.35 -32.91 -33.85
CA LYS A 587 -10.26 -32.93 -32.40
C LYS A 587 -9.75 -31.59 -31.86
N ASN A 588 -10.40 -31.05 -30.82
CA ASN A 588 -9.99 -29.79 -30.17
C ASN A 588 -9.12 -30.04 -28.93
N SER A 589 -7.89 -30.49 -29.13
CA SER A 589 -6.90 -30.69 -28.05
C SER A 589 -5.50 -30.17 -28.42
N HIS A 590 -5.43 -29.11 -29.23
CA HIS A 590 -4.19 -28.61 -29.86
C HIS A 590 -3.39 -29.68 -30.64
N SER A 591 -4.02 -30.82 -30.96
CA SER A 591 -3.38 -31.93 -31.67
C SER A 591 -3.24 -31.71 -33.18
N TYR A 592 -3.80 -30.63 -33.70
CA TYR A 592 -3.68 -30.22 -35.09
C TYR A 592 -3.46 -28.71 -35.15
N SER A 593 -2.29 -28.30 -35.63
CA SER A 593 -2.00 -26.93 -36.06
C SER A 593 -2.87 -26.55 -37.27
N GLU A 594 -3.00 -25.25 -37.56
CA GLU A 594 -3.75 -24.79 -38.74
C GLU A 594 -3.14 -25.28 -40.06
N ASP A 595 -1.82 -25.51 -40.10
CA ASP A 595 -1.14 -26.10 -41.25
C ASP A 595 -1.48 -27.57 -41.45
N GLU A 596 -1.53 -28.34 -40.35
CA GLU A 596 -1.94 -29.73 -40.40
C GLU A 596 -3.39 -29.87 -40.85
N LYS A 597 -4.29 -29.04 -40.33
CA LYS A 597 -5.69 -29.01 -40.78
C LYS A 597 -5.80 -28.70 -42.27
N ARG A 598 -5.01 -27.72 -42.76
CA ARG A 598 -4.94 -27.36 -44.19
C ARG A 598 -4.41 -28.50 -45.05
N ALA A 599 -3.31 -29.15 -44.65
CA ALA A 599 -2.73 -30.28 -45.36
C ALA A 599 -3.71 -31.46 -45.44
N ILE A 600 -4.34 -31.82 -44.32
CA ILE A 600 -5.35 -32.88 -44.26
C ILE A 600 -6.55 -32.53 -45.15
N ALA A 601 -7.02 -31.28 -45.13
CA ALA A 601 -8.12 -30.84 -45.98
C ALA A 601 -7.80 -30.98 -47.49
N LEU A 602 -6.56 -30.70 -47.89
CA LEU A 602 -6.10 -30.85 -49.29
C LEU A 602 -5.99 -32.33 -49.70
N VAL A 603 -5.43 -33.19 -48.86
CA VAL A 603 -5.31 -34.63 -49.14
C VAL A 603 -6.67 -35.32 -49.25
N ARG A 604 -7.71 -34.78 -48.60
CA ARG A 604 -9.09 -35.30 -48.75
C ARG A 604 -9.72 -35.00 -50.11
N ARG A 605 -9.14 -34.08 -50.90
CA ARG A 605 -9.58 -33.80 -52.27
C ARG A 605 -8.80 -34.68 -53.22
N GLU A 606 -9.48 -35.64 -53.82
CA GLU A 606 -8.89 -36.68 -54.67
C GLU A 606 -7.89 -36.12 -55.72
N PRO A 607 -8.24 -35.08 -56.53
CA PRO A 607 -7.29 -34.55 -57.51
C PRO A 607 -6.06 -33.87 -56.89
N MET A 608 -6.23 -33.22 -55.73
CA MET A 608 -5.12 -32.58 -55.00
C MET A 608 -4.20 -33.61 -54.36
N ARG A 609 -4.76 -34.71 -53.86
CA ARG A 609 -4.01 -35.82 -53.29
C ARG A 609 -3.11 -36.46 -54.33
N ARG A 610 -3.65 -36.81 -55.51
CA ARG A 610 -2.87 -37.39 -56.60
C ARG A 610 -1.76 -36.43 -57.08
N LEU A 611 -2.09 -35.14 -57.22
CA LEU A 611 -1.12 -34.11 -57.56
C LEU A 611 0.01 -33.99 -56.52
N LEU A 612 -0.33 -33.94 -55.22
CA LEU A 612 0.65 -33.84 -54.14
C LEU A 612 1.52 -35.10 -54.03
N ALA A 613 0.97 -36.29 -54.31
CA ALA A 613 1.74 -37.53 -54.37
C ALA A 613 2.83 -37.48 -55.47
N LEU A 614 2.46 -37.08 -56.69
CA LEU A 614 3.41 -36.94 -57.80
C LEU A 614 4.53 -35.94 -57.49
N ILE A 615 4.20 -34.82 -56.82
CA ILE A 615 5.19 -33.81 -56.40
C ILE A 615 6.08 -34.36 -55.26
N ALA A 616 5.52 -35.13 -54.31
CA ALA A 616 6.27 -35.74 -53.22
C ALA A 616 7.28 -36.79 -53.71
N GLU A 617 6.90 -37.57 -54.73
CA GLU A 617 7.74 -38.61 -55.35
C GLU A 617 8.81 -38.03 -56.30
N GLY A 618 8.72 -36.74 -56.65
CA GLY A 618 9.66 -36.06 -57.54
C GLY A 618 9.61 -36.55 -59.00
N ARG A 619 8.48 -37.14 -59.42
CA ARG A 619 8.35 -37.85 -60.71
C ARG A 619 8.04 -36.95 -61.91
N CYS A 620 7.62 -35.70 -61.69
CA CYS A 620 7.25 -34.79 -62.78
C CYS A 620 7.85 -33.40 -62.57
N SER A 621 8.41 -32.82 -63.64
CA SER A 621 9.10 -31.52 -63.63
C SER A 621 8.39 -30.45 -64.47
N SER A 622 7.23 -30.74 -65.05
CA SER A 622 6.46 -29.76 -65.83
C SER A 622 4.93 -29.93 -65.71
N ASN A 623 4.18 -28.85 -65.95
CA ASN A 623 2.71 -28.90 -65.96
C ASN A 623 2.15 -29.88 -67.00
N ILE A 624 2.88 -30.10 -68.10
CA ILE A 624 2.48 -31.02 -69.17
C ILE A 624 2.63 -32.47 -68.71
N GLU A 625 3.77 -32.82 -68.11
CA GLU A 625 4.01 -34.15 -67.53
C GLU A 625 2.98 -34.47 -66.44
N ILE A 626 2.71 -33.52 -65.54
CA ILE A 626 1.70 -33.69 -64.48
C ILE A 626 0.29 -33.90 -65.07
N ALA A 627 -0.06 -33.15 -66.13
CA ALA A 627 -1.36 -33.28 -66.79
C ALA A 627 -1.52 -34.64 -67.49
N GLN A 628 -0.46 -35.14 -68.12
CA GLN A 628 -0.44 -36.47 -68.74
C GLN A 628 -0.55 -37.59 -67.70
N GLU A 629 0.23 -37.53 -66.62
CA GLU A 629 0.23 -38.56 -65.57
C GLU A 629 -1.08 -38.61 -64.77
N LEU A 630 -1.74 -37.47 -64.58
CA LEU A 630 -3.01 -37.40 -63.86
C LEU A 630 -4.24 -37.67 -64.72
N ASP A 631 -4.10 -37.75 -66.05
CA ASP A 631 -5.18 -37.75 -67.04
C ASP A 631 -6.14 -36.55 -66.82
N MET A 632 -5.57 -35.34 -66.79
CA MET A 632 -6.30 -34.11 -66.50
C MET A 632 -5.98 -33.01 -67.52
N PRO A 633 -6.93 -32.12 -67.86
CA PRO A 633 -6.63 -30.95 -68.67
C PRO A 633 -5.54 -30.09 -68.03
N GLN A 634 -4.57 -29.62 -68.84
CA GLN A 634 -3.48 -28.76 -68.35
C GLN A 634 -3.97 -27.49 -67.64
N SER A 635 -5.15 -26.98 -68.02
CA SER A 635 -5.83 -25.86 -67.35
C SER A 635 -6.28 -26.20 -65.92
N ALA A 636 -6.75 -27.42 -65.67
CA ALA A 636 -7.14 -27.89 -64.35
C ALA A 636 -5.92 -28.10 -63.44
N VAL A 637 -4.87 -28.72 -63.97
CA VAL A 637 -3.58 -28.86 -63.26
C VAL A 637 -2.98 -27.51 -62.91
N SER A 638 -2.98 -26.56 -63.85
CA SER A 638 -2.48 -25.20 -63.60
C SER A 638 -3.27 -24.48 -62.51
N LYS A 639 -4.60 -24.69 -62.46
CA LYS A 639 -5.46 -24.16 -61.39
C LYS A 639 -5.10 -24.77 -60.03
N TYR A 640 -4.88 -26.08 -59.97
CA TYR A 640 -4.53 -26.75 -58.71
C TYR A 640 -3.13 -26.40 -58.22
N LEU A 641 -2.14 -26.33 -59.11
CA LEU A 641 -0.80 -25.87 -58.77
C LEU A 641 -0.81 -24.44 -58.24
N ARG A 642 -1.62 -23.55 -58.84
CA ARG A 642 -1.80 -22.18 -58.33
C ARG A 642 -2.43 -22.19 -56.94
N GLU A 643 -3.48 -22.98 -56.72
CA GLU A 643 -4.13 -23.09 -55.40
C GLU A 643 -3.17 -23.60 -54.32
N LEU A 644 -2.32 -24.59 -54.64
CA LEU A 644 -1.30 -25.11 -53.73
C LEU A 644 -0.18 -24.09 -53.47
N GLN A 645 0.20 -23.30 -54.48
CA GLN A 645 1.22 -22.26 -54.37
C GLN A 645 0.71 -21.06 -53.56
N ASP A 646 -0.50 -20.57 -53.85
CA ASP A 646 -1.17 -19.49 -53.10
C ASP A 646 -1.39 -19.90 -51.64
N GLY A 647 -1.67 -21.19 -51.40
CA GLY A 647 -1.77 -21.78 -50.06
C GLY A 647 -0.43 -21.99 -49.34
N GLY A 648 0.71 -21.74 -50.01
CA GLY A 648 2.07 -21.93 -49.48
C GLY A 648 2.52 -23.39 -49.33
N VAL A 649 1.74 -24.34 -49.87
CA VAL A 649 1.93 -25.79 -49.68
C VAL A 649 3.04 -26.33 -50.58
N ILE A 650 3.19 -25.77 -51.77
CA ILE A 650 4.27 -26.08 -52.71
C ILE A 650 5.06 -24.81 -53.05
N MET A 651 6.32 -24.99 -53.38
CA MET A 651 7.23 -23.96 -53.89
C MET A 651 7.55 -24.26 -55.35
N LYS A 652 7.66 -23.20 -56.16
CA LYS A 652 8.05 -23.29 -57.57
C LYS A 652 9.49 -22.79 -57.70
N ASN A 653 10.41 -23.67 -58.02
CA ASN A 653 11.83 -23.35 -58.18
C ASN A 653 12.26 -23.47 -59.66
N PRO A 654 13.15 -22.60 -60.16
CA PRO A 654 13.71 -22.77 -61.51
C PRO A 654 14.82 -23.83 -61.51
N LEU A 655 14.81 -24.74 -62.47
CA LEU A 655 15.98 -25.55 -62.83
C LEU A 655 17.02 -24.69 -63.58
N LYS A 656 18.26 -25.18 -63.65
CA LYS A 656 19.37 -24.56 -64.39
C LYS A 656 19.09 -24.35 -65.89
N ASP A 657 18.07 -25.01 -66.44
CA ASP A 657 17.61 -24.90 -67.84
C ASP A 657 16.35 -24.04 -68.02
N GLY A 658 15.85 -23.40 -66.95
CA GLY A 658 14.67 -22.53 -66.98
C GLY A 658 13.32 -23.24 -66.79
N ARG A 659 13.28 -24.58 -66.65
CA ARG A 659 12.04 -25.31 -66.37
C ARG A 659 11.62 -25.20 -64.90
N PRO A 660 10.32 -25.07 -64.58
CA PRO A 660 9.86 -24.95 -63.19
C PRO A 660 9.68 -26.32 -62.52
N ILE A 661 10.40 -26.59 -61.43
CA ILE A 661 10.12 -27.74 -60.56
C ILE A 661 9.28 -27.33 -59.36
N TYR A 662 8.34 -28.19 -58.99
CA TYR A 662 7.51 -28.02 -57.80
C TYR A 662 8.07 -28.87 -56.67
N THR A 663 8.23 -28.29 -55.49
CA THR A 663 8.62 -29.02 -54.28
C THR A 663 7.64 -28.73 -53.16
N ILE A 664 7.34 -29.74 -52.33
CA ILE A 664 6.54 -29.52 -51.12
C ILE A 664 7.33 -28.66 -50.15
N ASN A 665 6.69 -27.64 -49.57
CA ASN A 665 7.28 -26.81 -48.53
C ASN A 665 7.52 -27.67 -47.27
N GLU A 666 8.71 -27.59 -46.68
CA GLU A 666 9.13 -28.36 -45.50
C GLU A 666 8.13 -28.27 -44.35
N ARG A 667 7.45 -27.12 -44.21
CA ARG A 667 6.38 -26.91 -43.22
C ARG A 667 5.23 -27.93 -43.31
N TYR A 668 4.89 -28.39 -44.51
CA TYR A 668 3.77 -29.32 -44.76
C TYR A 668 4.22 -30.77 -44.99
N ARG A 669 5.53 -31.00 -45.20
CA ARG A 669 6.09 -32.29 -45.61
C ARG A 669 5.79 -33.44 -44.63
N PRO A 670 5.94 -33.29 -43.29
CA PRO A 670 5.66 -34.37 -42.34
C PRO A 670 4.19 -34.81 -42.37
N THR A 671 3.27 -33.84 -42.41
CA THR A 671 1.83 -34.10 -42.46
C THR A 671 1.43 -34.72 -43.79
N LEU A 672 1.88 -34.16 -44.92
CA LEU A 672 1.55 -34.72 -46.23
C LEU A 672 2.09 -36.15 -46.38
N ASN A 673 3.33 -36.44 -45.96
CA ASN A 673 3.88 -37.79 -46.04
C ASN A 673 3.08 -38.82 -45.22
N SER A 674 2.63 -38.46 -44.02
CA SER A 674 1.85 -39.39 -43.17
C SER A 674 0.48 -39.70 -43.78
N TYR A 675 -0.20 -38.71 -44.36
CA TYR A 675 -1.54 -38.89 -44.93
C TYR A 675 -1.54 -39.41 -46.38
N LEU A 676 -0.50 -39.14 -47.18
CA LEU A 676 -0.34 -39.70 -48.52
C LEU A 676 -0.03 -41.20 -48.45
N ARG A 677 0.88 -41.63 -47.56
CA ARG A 677 1.18 -43.06 -47.31
C ARG A 677 -0.04 -43.83 -46.81
N ALA A 678 -0.83 -43.21 -45.92
CA ALA A 678 -2.07 -43.82 -45.43
C ALA A 678 -3.13 -43.99 -46.54
N ALA A 679 -3.10 -43.14 -47.58
CA ALA A 679 -4.01 -43.23 -48.71
C ALA A 679 -3.56 -44.23 -49.78
N GLU A 680 -2.28 -44.58 -49.87
CA GLU A 680 -1.77 -45.66 -50.73
C GLU A 680 -2.16 -47.07 -50.24
N TYR A 681 -2.38 -47.23 -48.93
CA TYR A 681 -2.78 -48.49 -48.30
C TYR A 681 -4.31 -48.73 -48.26
N ALA A 682 -5.12 -47.80 -48.78
CA ALA A 682 -6.57 -47.92 -48.86
C ALA A 682 -7.01 -48.08 -50.33
N PRO A 683 -7.17 -49.31 -50.86
CA PRO A 683 -7.61 -49.51 -52.23
C PRO A 683 -9.04 -48.98 -52.44
N ASP A 684 -9.25 -48.49 -53.66
CA ASP A 684 -10.47 -47.86 -54.19
C ASP A 684 -11.79 -48.44 -53.66
N HIS A 685 -12.58 -47.56 -53.04
CA HIS A 685 -14.03 -47.66 -53.06
C HIS A 685 -14.60 -46.26 -53.31
N MET A 686 -14.46 -45.74 -54.53
CA MET A 686 -15.42 -44.81 -55.16
C MET A 686 -15.23 -44.78 -56.69
N ALA A 687 -15.22 -45.96 -57.32
CA ALA A 687 -15.84 -46.08 -58.64
C ALA A 687 -17.34 -46.31 -58.39
N TYR A 688 -18.19 -45.34 -58.78
CA TYR A 688 -19.56 -45.54 -59.29
C TYR A 688 -20.10 -44.16 -59.68
N ARG A 689 -19.59 -43.65 -60.81
CA ARG A 689 -20.36 -42.79 -61.71
C ARG A 689 -20.79 -43.69 -62.86
N GLU A 690 -22.02 -44.20 -62.80
CA GLU A 690 -22.84 -44.50 -63.98
C GLU A 690 -24.27 -44.81 -63.54
N MET A 691 -25.22 -44.27 -64.32
CA MET A 691 -26.68 -44.43 -64.34
C MET A 691 -27.56 -43.55 -63.41
N ALA A 692 -28.30 -42.68 -64.11
CA ALA A 692 -29.68 -42.19 -63.89
C ALA A 692 -30.08 -41.56 -62.55
#